data_AF-A0A9C8LUQ6-F1
#
_entry.id   AF-A0A9C8LUQ6-F1
#
_cell.length_a   1.000
_cell.length_b   1.000
_cell.length_c   1.000
_cell.angle_alpha   90.00
_cell.angle_beta   90.00
_cell.angle_gamma   90.00
#
_symmetry.space_group_name_H-M   'P 1'
#
loop_
_entity.id
_entity.type
_entity.pdbx_description
1 polymer ?
#
loop_
_entity_poly.entity_id
_entity_poly.type
_entity_poly.pdbx_seq_one_letter_code
_entity_poly.pdbx_strand_id
1 'polypeptide(L)'
;MKKKNAFLLLFLSFLFFGSCGYYNTFYNAKKYYKEGDYESSLEKCDKILSREKYRSLHDDALFLKAQIYERTGEAGKALPLYRRLLAQDSRKEYEKKALNRLFFVHIEQEEYQEAYHLYERIKTVSHSREIDLAYAKLLFLLDYSDELEEMAEEFGTDDDFGREIALYSALALGRKPQVESLFGQFEERARSHSLARLFFLMTSDPSFLPYLSEEMHQRYNAFVALLDRNLPEAEFNKYLGELDQLDITERGYLLKGLFRSFIRQRRLYEGKLTLLKLDALSSQKTSQSADNALVMVRNTRVSYKDLPPDWKGFLTDGKNHYLYTDTFDIYQLSKDVWEKVNAAMPPEGIEDYPLTRWDSINKRWLFINGEKKEWFTLNSRDFSWDSILLEGDSLPRLIPERLFMHNRKLYYFSGVETVFVAEMRQKDKILVDSIDIKGWLPQISGYAVLDFSRYNHIALLGGKDGNINNFMGYTLDLSDPNPVWKEQYIASKNVLADYVITSLNVGQHTLLYLWDPYDEYEKPAKALLADFQPATEQITLLNISKMPEVIEDFFEFDKAGEDGRNVVITYRNPDTTFNSLIIYTIGVNIRFHTEQDDIRMGSNETFAVGGTPSKTKEPMDFLLKKVDEGVSTEKMIPVINSLIQIFASSETDWEKAGLLYLEGGFYPEAVFAYREALEKSPDNARLLYALSYIYYRYLEDEALARSFIERIDPDSAEEPHLRDHIRTLRDLLLSEK
;
A
#
# COMPACT_ATOMS: atom_id res chain seq x y z
N MET A 1 -28.44 -53.07 -21.85
CA MET A 1 -28.33 -51.67 -21.37
C MET A 1 -26.94 -51.06 -21.53
N LYS A 2 -25.88 -51.52 -20.83
CA LYS A 2 -24.59 -50.79 -20.67
C LYS A 2 -23.99 -50.06 -21.89
N LYS A 3 -24.09 -50.58 -23.13
CA LYS A 3 -23.56 -49.90 -24.34
C LYS A 3 -24.29 -48.61 -24.77
N LYS A 4 -25.59 -48.41 -24.44
CA LYS A 4 -26.30 -47.17 -24.85
C LYS A 4 -25.88 -45.94 -24.03
N ASN A 5 -25.64 -46.12 -22.72
CA ASN A 5 -25.26 -45.00 -21.83
C ASN A 5 -23.89 -44.40 -22.19
N ALA A 6 -22.94 -45.23 -22.63
CA ALA A 6 -21.63 -44.76 -23.10
C ALA A 6 -21.73 -43.82 -24.31
N PHE A 7 -22.63 -44.12 -25.26
CA PHE A 7 -22.84 -43.26 -26.43
C PHE A 7 -23.54 -41.94 -26.06
N LEU A 8 -24.48 -41.97 -25.11
CA LEU A 8 -25.14 -40.76 -24.60
C LEU A 8 -24.15 -39.82 -23.87
N LEU A 9 -23.24 -40.37 -23.07
CA LEU A 9 -22.17 -39.62 -22.40
C LEU A 9 -21.19 -39.00 -23.42
N LEU A 10 -20.80 -39.75 -24.46
CA LEU A 10 -19.98 -39.23 -25.55
C LEU A 10 -20.69 -38.08 -26.29
N PHE A 11 -21.97 -38.22 -26.61
CA PHE A 11 -22.73 -37.17 -27.30
C PHE A 11 -22.93 -35.91 -26.44
N LEU A 12 -23.17 -36.07 -25.13
CA LEU A 12 -23.21 -34.96 -24.17
C LEU A 12 -21.85 -34.25 -24.07
N SER A 13 -20.73 -35.00 -24.01
CA SER A 13 -19.39 -34.39 -23.99
C SER A 13 -19.13 -33.53 -25.22
N PHE A 14 -19.55 -33.97 -26.41
CA PHE A 14 -19.38 -33.22 -27.66
C PHE A 14 -20.18 -31.91 -27.70
N LEU A 15 -21.32 -31.85 -27.04
CA LEU A 15 -22.11 -30.61 -26.89
C LEU A 15 -21.44 -29.63 -25.91
N PHE A 16 -20.79 -30.11 -24.85
CA PHE A 16 -20.03 -29.25 -23.93
C PHE A 16 -18.70 -28.75 -24.51
N PHE A 17 -17.97 -29.56 -25.27
CA PHE A 17 -16.73 -29.10 -25.92
C PHE A 17 -16.95 -28.05 -27.03
N GLY A 18 -18.18 -27.95 -27.56
CA GLY A 18 -18.55 -26.90 -28.50
C GLY A 18 -18.39 -25.50 -27.90
N SER A 19 -19.01 -25.23 -26.75
CA SER A 19 -19.08 -23.87 -26.16
C SER A 19 -17.72 -23.34 -25.70
N CYS A 20 -16.86 -24.20 -25.12
CA CYS A 20 -15.55 -23.81 -24.60
C CYS A 20 -14.63 -23.20 -25.68
N GLY A 21 -14.69 -23.68 -26.92
CA GLY A 21 -13.83 -23.20 -28.01
C GLY A 21 -14.13 -21.77 -28.50
N TYR A 22 -15.33 -21.25 -28.23
CA TYR A 22 -15.70 -19.87 -28.60
C TYR A 22 -15.04 -18.86 -27.66
N TYR A 23 -15.29 -19.01 -26.36
CA TYR A 23 -14.69 -18.15 -25.34
C TYR A 23 -13.17 -18.20 -25.37
N ASN A 24 -12.55 -19.38 -25.54
CA ASN A 24 -11.09 -19.52 -25.59
C ASN A 24 -10.43 -18.60 -26.64
N THR A 25 -11.03 -18.40 -27.83
CA THR A 25 -10.39 -17.58 -28.88
C THR A 25 -10.35 -16.08 -28.51
N PHE A 26 -11.41 -15.55 -27.88
CA PHE A 26 -11.45 -14.15 -27.46
C PHE A 26 -10.90 -13.92 -26.05
N TYR A 27 -10.99 -14.92 -25.18
CA TYR A 27 -10.24 -14.96 -23.93
C TYR A 27 -8.76 -14.77 -24.24
N ASN A 28 -8.16 -15.56 -25.15
CA ASN A 28 -6.78 -15.37 -25.57
C ASN A 28 -6.52 -13.95 -26.12
N ALA A 29 -7.38 -13.39 -26.97
CA ALA A 29 -7.22 -12.00 -27.41
C ALA A 29 -7.14 -11.00 -26.23
N LYS A 30 -8.01 -11.14 -25.21
CA LYS A 30 -7.99 -10.33 -23.96
C LYS A 30 -6.86 -10.68 -23.00
N LYS A 31 -6.38 -11.92 -23.02
CA LYS A 31 -5.24 -12.45 -22.25
C LYS A 31 -3.98 -11.74 -22.76
N TYR A 32 -3.73 -11.91 -24.06
CA TYR A 32 -2.69 -11.26 -24.84
C TYR A 32 -2.71 -9.74 -24.66
N TYR A 33 -3.85 -9.07 -24.87
CA TYR A 33 -3.99 -7.61 -24.68
C TYR A 33 -3.52 -7.10 -23.30
N LYS A 34 -3.60 -7.95 -22.26
CA LYS A 34 -3.24 -7.65 -20.86
C LYS A 34 -1.84 -8.13 -20.44
N GLU A 35 -1.20 -8.92 -21.28
CA GLU A 35 0.24 -9.16 -21.18
C GLU A 35 1.01 -8.09 -21.94
N GLY A 36 0.50 -7.71 -23.12
CA GLY A 36 1.28 -7.01 -24.13
C GLY A 36 1.24 -7.68 -25.50
N ASP A 37 0.63 -8.86 -25.64
CA ASP A 37 0.31 -9.67 -26.83
C ASP A 37 -0.38 -8.98 -28.03
N TYR A 38 -0.07 -7.74 -28.38
CA TYR A 38 -0.80 -6.95 -29.37
C TYR A 38 -0.84 -7.53 -30.79
N GLU A 39 0.25 -7.96 -31.42
CA GLU A 39 0.19 -8.60 -32.75
C GLU A 39 -0.63 -9.89 -32.71
N SER A 40 -0.41 -10.78 -31.73
CA SER A 40 -1.24 -11.99 -31.62
C SER A 40 -2.69 -11.65 -31.25
N SER A 41 -2.94 -10.56 -30.52
CA SER A 41 -4.28 -10.10 -30.15
C SER A 41 -5.02 -9.52 -31.35
N LEU A 42 -4.33 -8.74 -32.19
CA LEU A 42 -4.77 -8.36 -33.54
C LEU A 42 -5.06 -9.62 -34.37
N GLU A 43 -4.21 -10.65 -34.37
CA GLU A 43 -4.45 -11.93 -35.09
C GLU A 43 -5.70 -12.63 -34.57
N LYS A 44 -5.90 -12.77 -33.24
CA LYS A 44 -7.10 -13.45 -32.72
C LYS A 44 -8.35 -12.61 -32.92
N CYS A 45 -8.28 -11.28 -32.81
CA CYS A 45 -9.37 -10.38 -33.17
C CYS A 45 -9.73 -10.52 -34.65
N ASP A 46 -8.78 -10.51 -35.58
CA ASP A 46 -9.08 -10.71 -37.01
C ASP A 46 -9.58 -12.12 -37.32
N LYS A 47 -9.09 -13.14 -36.62
CA LYS A 47 -9.57 -14.54 -36.69
C LYS A 47 -10.98 -14.72 -36.11
N ILE A 48 -11.40 -13.85 -35.20
CA ILE A 48 -12.78 -13.73 -34.71
C ILE A 48 -13.63 -13.04 -35.78
N LEU A 49 -13.20 -11.86 -36.24
CA LEU A 49 -13.92 -11.00 -37.18
C LEU A 49 -14.06 -11.61 -38.58
N SER A 50 -13.11 -12.45 -39.00
CA SER A 50 -13.14 -13.16 -40.30
C SER A 50 -14.02 -14.42 -40.30
N ARG A 51 -14.73 -14.73 -39.21
CA ARG A 51 -15.49 -15.98 -39.05
C ARG A 51 -16.85 -15.74 -38.39
N GLU A 52 -17.91 -15.91 -39.17
CA GLU A 52 -19.32 -15.72 -38.76
C GLU A 52 -19.70 -16.49 -37.47
N LYS A 53 -19.09 -17.67 -37.24
CA LYS A 53 -19.35 -18.45 -36.02
C LYS A 53 -18.89 -17.77 -34.72
N TYR A 54 -18.10 -16.70 -34.77
CA TYR A 54 -17.71 -15.90 -33.60
C TYR A 54 -18.45 -14.56 -33.51
N ARG A 55 -19.55 -14.37 -34.26
CA ARG A 55 -20.28 -13.07 -34.37
C ARG A 55 -20.68 -12.44 -33.03
N SER A 56 -21.01 -13.24 -32.01
CA SER A 56 -21.31 -12.74 -30.66
C SER A 56 -20.11 -12.14 -29.92
N LEU A 57 -18.90 -12.29 -30.46
CA LEU A 57 -17.64 -11.76 -29.94
C LEU A 57 -17.03 -10.69 -30.88
N HIS A 58 -17.74 -10.30 -31.96
CA HIS A 58 -17.24 -9.32 -32.91
C HIS A 58 -17.12 -7.92 -32.29
N ASP A 59 -18.09 -7.48 -31.48
CA ASP A 59 -17.98 -6.19 -30.78
C ASP A 59 -16.81 -6.19 -29.79
N ASP A 60 -16.65 -7.26 -28.99
CA ASP A 60 -15.55 -7.32 -28.03
C ASP A 60 -14.18 -7.30 -28.75
N ALA A 61 -14.07 -8.02 -29.87
CA ALA A 61 -12.87 -8.07 -30.69
C ALA A 61 -12.57 -6.74 -31.39
N LEU A 62 -13.58 -6.05 -31.93
CA LEU A 62 -13.42 -4.71 -32.53
C LEU A 62 -13.02 -3.67 -31.49
N PHE A 63 -13.65 -3.68 -30.31
CA PHE A 63 -13.33 -2.73 -29.25
C PHE A 63 -11.92 -2.94 -28.72
N LEU A 64 -11.54 -4.20 -28.48
CA LEU A 64 -10.18 -4.54 -28.13
C LEU A 64 -9.22 -4.04 -29.22
N LYS A 65 -9.44 -4.42 -30.48
CA LYS A 65 -8.61 -4.02 -31.64
C LYS A 65 -8.49 -2.50 -31.81
N ALA A 66 -9.49 -1.73 -31.41
CA ALA A 66 -9.45 -0.27 -31.41
C ALA A 66 -8.57 0.28 -30.26
N GLN A 67 -8.75 -0.24 -29.05
CA GLN A 67 -7.87 0.07 -27.90
C GLN A 67 -6.41 -0.27 -28.21
N ILE A 68 -6.14 -1.37 -28.93
CA ILE A 68 -4.79 -1.72 -29.40
C ILE A 68 -4.18 -0.55 -30.18
N TYR A 69 -4.87 -0.06 -31.22
CA TYR A 69 -4.27 0.96 -32.08
C TYR A 69 -4.10 2.31 -31.40
N GLU A 70 -5.08 2.72 -30.58
CA GLU A 70 -5.02 3.92 -29.74
C GLU A 70 -3.75 3.87 -28.88
N ARG A 71 -3.59 2.75 -28.17
CA ARG A 71 -2.41 2.45 -27.36
C ARG A 71 -1.12 2.41 -28.17
N THR A 72 -1.07 1.80 -29.37
CA THR A 72 0.16 1.82 -30.20
C THR A 72 0.57 3.21 -30.72
N GLY A 73 -0.16 4.28 -30.38
CA GLY A 73 0.01 5.63 -30.92
C GLY A 73 -0.53 5.78 -32.35
N GLU A 74 -1.14 4.72 -32.89
CA GLU A 74 -1.70 4.65 -34.23
C GLU A 74 -3.18 5.06 -34.21
N ALA A 75 -3.50 6.22 -33.61
CA ALA A 75 -4.87 6.69 -33.42
C ALA A 75 -5.70 6.67 -34.72
N GLY A 76 -5.11 7.04 -35.87
CA GLY A 76 -5.74 6.95 -37.19
C GLY A 76 -6.19 5.54 -37.62
N LYS A 77 -5.66 4.46 -37.02
CA LYS A 77 -6.16 3.08 -37.17
C LYS A 77 -7.20 2.71 -36.09
N ALA A 78 -7.19 3.35 -34.93
CA ALA A 78 -8.15 3.15 -33.85
C ALA A 78 -9.53 3.75 -34.17
N LEU A 79 -9.54 5.02 -34.61
CA LEU A 79 -10.73 5.78 -34.97
C LEU A 79 -11.72 4.99 -35.87
N PRO A 80 -11.32 4.38 -37.01
CA PRO A 80 -12.24 3.63 -37.87
C PRO A 80 -12.80 2.35 -37.22
N LEU A 81 -12.11 1.74 -36.25
CA LEU A 81 -12.59 0.55 -35.55
C LEU A 81 -13.63 0.89 -34.47
N TYR A 82 -13.41 1.97 -33.71
CA TYR A 82 -14.45 2.51 -32.83
C TYR A 82 -15.66 2.98 -33.65
N ARG A 83 -15.47 3.74 -34.74
CA ARG A 83 -16.55 4.17 -35.64
C ARG A 83 -17.33 2.96 -36.23
N ARG A 84 -16.67 1.81 -36.45
CA ARG A 84 -17.33 0.57 -36.88
C ARG A 84 -18.25 -0.05 -35.81
N LEU A 85 -17.86 -0.04 -34.53
CA LEU A 85 -18.75 -0.49 -33.44
C LEU A 85 -20.05 0.32 -33.39
N LEU A 86 -19.94 1.62 -33.67
CA LEU A 86 -21.03 2.59 -33.66
C LEU A 86 -21.93 2.55 -34.91
N ALA A 87 -21.55 1.75 -35.92
CA ALA A 87 -22.26 1.59 -37.19
C ALA A 87 -22.79 0.17 -37.43
N GLN A 88 -22.44 -0.80 -36.58
CA GLN A 88 -23.04 -2.14 -36.56
C GLN A 88 -24.08 -2.24 -35.43
N ASP A 89 -25.03 -3.18 -35.56
CA ASP A 89 -26.03 -3.51 -34.53
C ASP A 89 -25.36 -4.26 -33.36
N SER A 90 -24.57 -3.51 -32.58
CA SER A 90 -23.66 -3.98 -31.54
C SER A 90 -24.28 -3.89 -30.14
N ARG A 91 -23.69 -4.56 -29.15
CA ARG A 91 -24.14 -4.41 -27.75
C ARG A 91 -23.90 -2.99 -27.25
N LYS A 92 -24.94 -2.37 -26.68
CA LYS A 92 -24.93 -1.02 -26.05
C LYS A 92 -23.77 -0.76 -25.08
N GLU A 93 -23.25 -1.80 -24.42
CA GLU A 93 -22.07 -1.69 -23.55
C GLU A 93 -20.81 -1.25 -24.33
N TYR A 94 -20.62 -1.76 -25.56
CA TYR A 94 -19.52 -1.38 -26.43
C TYR A 94 -19.78 -0.08 -27.19
N GLU A 95 -21.04 0.28 -27.44
CA GLU A 95 -21.40 1.62 -27.88
C GLU A 95 -20.93 2.67 -26.85
N LYS A 96 -21.31 2.52 -25.57
CA LYS A 96 -20.85 3.38 -24.46
C LYS A 96 -19.32 3.51 -24.44
N LYS A 97 -18.61 2.38 -24.48
CA LYS A 97 -17.14 2.34 -24.36
C LYS A 97 -16.42 2.95 -25.57
N ALA A 98 -16.90 2.71 -26.78
CA ALA A 98 -16.30 3.22 -28.01
C ALA A 98 -16.45 4.74 -28.14
N LEU A 99 -17.62 5.28 -27.77
CA LEU A 99 -17.85 6.72 -27.71
C LEU A 99 -16.90 7.39 -26.71
N ASN A 100 -16.83 6.87 -25.48
CA ASN A 100 -15.99 7.42 -24.43
C ASN A 100 -14.50 7.48 -24.81
N ARG A 101 -13.94 6.47 -25.51
CA ARG A 101 -12.54 6.53 -25.98
C ARG A 101 -12.35 7.44 -27.18
N LEU A 102 -13.22 7.39 -28.20
CA LEU A 102 -13.16 8.31 -29.35
C LEU A 102 -13.09 9.78 -28.92
N PHE A 103 -13.91 10.15 -27.93
CA PHE A 103 -13.97 11.49 -27.38
C PHE A 103 -12.63 11.96 -26.81
N PHE A 104 -11.98 11.15 -25.95
CA PHE A 104 -10.66 11.50 -25.40
C PHE A 104 -9.56 11.48 -26.48
N VAL A 105 -9.57 10.53 -27.41
CA VAL A 105 -8.61 10.50 -28.54
C VAL A 105 -8.70 11.79 -29.37
N HIS A 106 -9.90 12.24 -29.73
CA HIS A 106 -10.06 13.48 -30.48
C HIS A 106 -9.65 14.73 -29.65
N ILE A 107 -9.81 14.73 -28.33
CA ILE A 107 -9.26 15.80 -27.45
C ILE A 107 -7.73 15.77 -27.41
N GLU A 108 -7.13 14.58 -27.25
CA GLU A 108 -5.66 14.38 -27.21
C GLU A 108 -4.97 14.72 -28.54
N GLN A 109 -5.70 14.64 -29.66
CA GLN A 109 -5.25 15.04 -30.99
C GLN A 109 -5.56 16.51 -31.36
N GLU A 110 -6.14 17.30 -30.45
CA GLU A 110 -6.66 18.67 -30.71
C GLU A 110 -7.78 18.74 -31.79
N GLU A 111 -8.38 17.60 -32.14
CA GLU A 111 -9.51 17.45 -33.08
C GLU A 111 -10.86 17.78 -32.42
N TYR A 112 -10.91 18.93 -31.73
CA TYR A 112 -11.97 19.30 -30.78
C TYR A 112 -13.41 19.24 -31.35
N GLN A 113 -13.61 19.58 -32.62
CA GLN A 113 -14.93 19.53 -33.27
C GLN A 113 -15.46 18.10 -33.43
N GLU A 114 -14.59 17.11 -33.69
CA GLU A 114 -15.01 15.70 -33.78
C GLU A 114 -15.34 15.15 -32.37
N ALA A 115 -14.60 15.56 -31.34
CA ALA A 115 -14.93 15.24 -29.95
C ALA A 115 -16.29 15.84 -29.54
N TYR A 116 -16.60 17.07 -29.97
CA TYR A 116 -17.87 17.74 -29.67
C TYR A 116 -19.04 16.99 -30.31
N HIS A 117 -18.97 16.69 -31.62
CA HIS A 117 -20.03 15.94 -32.31
C HIS A 117 -20.27 14.52 -31.77
N LEU A 118 -19.29 13.93 -31.07
CA LEU A 118 -19.47 12.64 -30.39
C LEU A 118 -20.24 12.77 -29.06
N TYR A 119 -20.21 13.93 -28.40
CA TYR A 119 -20.75 14.06 -27.05
C TYR A 119 -22.28 13.94 -27.00
N GLU A 120 -23.02 14.43 -28.00
CA GLU A 120 -24.47 14.22 -28.07
C GLU A 120 -24.85 12.73 -28.10
N ARG A 121 -24.00 11.90 -28.72
CA ARG A 121 -24.15 10.44 -28.69
C ARG A 121 -23.60 9.82 -27.40
N ILE A 122 -22.65 10.46 -26.71
CA ILE A 122 -22.28 10.12 -25.33
C ILE A 122 -23.49 10.37 -24.42
N LYS A 123 -23.99 11.60 -24.27
CA LYS A 123 -25.08 12.00 -23.35
C LYS A 123 -26.31 11.07 -23.41
N THR A 124 -26.61 10.52 -24.60
CA THR A 124 -27.74 9.59 -24.82
C THR A 124 -27.47 8.11 -24.52
N VAL A 125 -26.20 7.68 -24.36
CA VAL A 125 -25.76 6.29 -24.14
C VAL A 125 -24.90 6.13 -22.87
N SER A 126 -24.35 7.23 -22.36
CA SER A 126 -23.23 7.32 -21.45
C SER A 126 -23.33 8.61 -20.63
N HIS A 127 -23.31 8.49 -19.32
CA HIS A 127 -23.22 9.66 -18.43
C HIS A 127 -22.23 9.31 -17.31
N SER A 128 -21.29 10.21 -17.07
CA SER A 128 -20.18 10.07 -16.13
C SER A 128 -19.47 11.40 -16.04
N ARG A 129 -19.49 11.99 -14.84
CA ARG A 129 -19.01 13.34 -14.52
C ARG A 129 -17.65 13.66 -15.14
N GLU A 130 -16.74 12.69 -15.14
CA GLU A 130 -15.38 12.81 -15.69
C GLU A 130 -15.38 13.23 -17.18
N ILE A 131 -16.36 12.76 -17.96
CA ILE A 131 -16.57 13.10 -19.37
C ILE A 131 -17.37 14.38 -19.51
N ASP A 132 -18.41 14.56 -18.67
CA ASP A 132 -19.26 15.74 -18.72
C ASP A 132 -18.44 17.04 -18.45
N LEU A 133 -17.46 17.01 -17.53
CA LEU A 133 -16.51 18.12 -17.30
C LEU A 133 -15.41 18.24 -18.38
N ALA A 134 -14.99 17.13 -18.97
CA ALA A 134 -14.09 17.18 -20.13
C ALA A 134 -14.80 17.82 -21.33
N TYR A 135 -16.10 17.62 -21.48
CA TYR A 135 -16.95 18.29 -22.46
C TYR A 135 -17.19 19.77 -22.13
N ALA A 136 -17.42 20.12 -20.86
CA ALA A 136 -17.51 21.53 -20.45
C ALA A 136 -16.24 22.33 -20.83
N LYS A 137 -15.06 21.71 -20.66
CA LYS A 137 -13.77 22.26 -21.10
C LYS A 137 -13.63 22.30 -22.62
N LEU A 138 -14.16 21.31 -23.31
CA LEU A 138 -14.17 21.26 -24.77
C LEU A 138 -15.04 22.36 -25.38
N LEU A 139 -16.25 22.58 -24.86
CA LEU A 139 -17.13 23.68 -25.26
C LEU A 139 -16.46 25.03 -25.03
N PHE A 140 -15.76 25.20 -23.89
CA PHE A 140 -14.98 26.39 -23.60
C PHE A 140 -13.83 26.62 -24.62
N LEU A 141 -13.10 25.56 -24.98
CA LEU A 141 -12.06 25.61 -26.02
C LEU A 141 -12.61 25.86 -27.44
N LEU A 142 -13.89 25.57 -27.68
CA LEU A 142 -14.59 25.79 -28.95
C LEU A 142 -15.36 27.11 -29.03
N ASP A 143 -15.39 27.91 -27.96
CA ASP A 143 -16.21 29.13 -27.82
C ASP A 143 -17.73 28.88 -27.92
N TYR A 144 -18.19 27.69 -27.51
CA TYR A 144 -19.59 27.27 -27.57
C TYR A 144 -20.32 27.64 -26.26
N SER A 145 -20.50 28.94 -26.07
CA SER A 145 -20.99 29.56 -24.83
C SER A 145 -22.38 29.10 -24.38
N ASP A 146 -23.30 28.93 -25.33
CA ASP A 146 -24.74 28.77 -25.05
C ASP A 146 -25.06 27.35 -24.57
N GLU A 147 -24.45 26.34 -25.21
CA GLU A 147 -24.56 24.92 -24.80
C GLU A 147 -23.87 24.68 -23.45
N LEU A 148 -22.81 25.45 -23.17
CA LEU A 148 -22.09 25.43 -21.91
C LEU A 148 -22.90 26.11 -20.79
N GLU A 149 -23.76 27.08 -21.11
CA GLU A 149 -24.77 27.61 -20.20
C GLU A 149 -25.86 26.59 -19.88
N GLU A 150 -26.44 25.92 -20.88
CA GLU A 150 -27.43 24.85 -20.66
C GLU A 150 -26.84 23.74 -19.76
N MET A 151 -25.58 23.35 -19.99
CA MET A 151 -24.88 22.39 -19.14
C MET A 151 -24.65 22.91 -17.71
N ALA A 152 -24.34 24.19 -17.54
CA ALA A 152 -24.19 24.80 -16.22
C ALA A 152 -25.52 24.86 -15.44
N GLU A 153 -26.65 25.07 -16.13
CA GLU A 153 -27.99 24.98 -15.54
C GLU A 153 -28.36 23.52 -15.20
N GLU A 154 -28.02 22.55 -16.04
CA GLU A 154 -28.28 21.11 -15.83
C GLU A 154 -27.54 20.56 -14.60
N PHE A 155 -26.26 20.89 -14.44
CA PHE A 155 -25.45 20.42 -13.31
C PHE A 155 -25.59 21.26 -12.03
N GLY A 156 -26.02 22.51 -12.15
CA GLY A 156 -26.15 23.44 -11.03
C GLY A 156 -24.83 23.71 -10.29
N THR A 157 -24.94 24.15 -9.04
CA THR A 157 -23.79 24.63 -8.25
C THR A 157 -23.69 24.01 -6.85
N ASP A 158 -24.40 22.93 -6.58
CA ASP A 158 -24.47 22.32 -5.24
C ASP A 158 -23.18 21.61 -4.80
N ASP A 159 -22.33 21.20 -5.74
CA ASP A 159 -21.03 20.57 -5.47
C ASP A 159 -19.87 21.23 -6.23
N ASP A 160 -18.63 20.83 -5.90
CA ASP A 160 -17.40 21.37 -6.52
C ASP A 160 -17.30 21.06 -8.03
N PHE A 161 -18.07 20.10 -8.53
CA PHE A 161 -18.03 19.65 -9.92
C PHE A 161 -18.94 20.51 -10.81
N GLY A 162 -20.21 20.69 -10.41
CA GLY A 162 -21.14 21.57 -11.12
C GLY A 162 -20.66 23.02 -11.14
N ARG A 163 -20.03 23.48 -10.04
CA ARG A 163 -19.40 24.80 -9.96
C ARG A 163 -18.21 24.98 -10.91
N GLU A 164 -17.47 23.92 -11.23
CA GLU A 164 -16.41 24.00 -12.24
C GLU A 164 -16.98 24.10 -13.67
N ILE A 165 -18.07 23.40 -13.98
CA ILE A 165 -18.79 23.56 -15.27
C ILE A 165 -19.36 24.98 -15.40
N ALA A 166 -20.05 25.47 -14.36
CA ALA A 166 -20.61 26.81 -14.33
C ALA A 166 -19.53 27.92 -14.42
N LEU A 167 -18.32 27.64 -13.93
CA LEU A 167 -17.15 28.52 -14.10
C LEU A 167 -16.74 28.65 -15.58
N TYR A 168 -16.57 27.53 -16.30
CA TYR A 168 -16.23 27.58 -17.73
C TYR A 168 -17.34 28.25 -18.57
N SER A 169 -18.62 28.05 -18.22
CA SER A 169 -19.74 28.78 -18.81
C SER A 169 -19.63 30.29 -18.61
N ALA A 170 -19.47 30.73 -17.36
CA ALA A 170 -19.36 32.14 -17.03
C ALA A 170 -18.11 32.80 -17.65
N LEU A 171 -17.03 32.04 -17.86
CA LEU A 171 -15.84 32.48 -18.61
C LEU A 171 -16.15 32.68 -20.09
N ALA A 172 -16.72 31.68 -20.78
CA ALA A 172 -17.08 31.77 -22.21
C ALA A 172 -17.99 32.97 -22.50
N LEU A 173 -19.03 33.14 -21.66
CA LEU A 173 -20.01 34.23 -21.78
C LEU A 173 -19.45 35.61 -21.36
N GLY A 174 -18.18 35.70 -20.96
CA GLY A 174 -17.57 36.95 -20.47
C GLY A 174 -18.21 37.51 -19.19
N ARG A 175 -18.99 36.71 -18.46
CA ARG A 175 -19.81 37.13 -17.31
C ARG A 175 -18.97 37.26 -16.04
N LYS A 176 -18.03 38.21 -16.06
CA LYS A 176 -17.05 38.40 -14.97
C LYS A 176 -17.65 38.36 -13.55
N PRO A 177 -18.77 39.02 -13.21
CA PRO A 177 -19.37 38.92 -11.88
C PRO A 177 -19.87 37.51 -11.49
N GLN A 178 -20.27 36.70 -12.48
CA GLN A 178 -20.66 35.30 -12.26
C GLN A 178 -19.42 34.42 -12.07
N VAL A 179 -18.34 34.65 -12.85
CA VAL A 179 -17.05 33.97 -12.63
C VAL A 179 -16.50 34.30 -11.24
N GLU A 180 -16.43 35.57 -10.87
CA GLU A 180 -15.99 36.04 -9.53
C GLU A 180 -16.81 35.38 -8.41
N SER A 181 -18.14 35.31 -8.57
CA SER A 181 -19.05 34.69 -7.58
C SER A 181 -18.90 33.17 -7.46
N LEU A 182 -18.65 32.46 -8.58
CA LEU A 182 -18.45 31.01 -8.57
C LEU A 182 -17.04 30.64 -8.11
N PHE A 183 -16.03 31.40 -8.52
CA PHE A 183 -14.63 31.21 -8.12
C PHE A 183 -14.46 31.52 -6.63
N GLY A 184 -15.11 32.58 -6.15
CA GLY A 184 -15.25 32.95 -4.74
C GLY A 184 -15.73 31.82 -3.83
N GLN A 185 -16.52 30.86 -4.33
CA GLN A 185 -16.99 29.72 -3.53
C GLN A 185 -15.94 28.63 -3.33
N PHE A 186 -14.87 28.62 -4.13
CA PHE A 186 -13.67 27.79 -3.87
C PHE A 186 -12.69 28.48 -2.90
N GLU A 187 -12.90 29.76 -2.60
CA GLU A 187 -12.12 30.53 -1.62
C GLU A 187 -12.55 30.25 -0.15
N GLU A 188 -13.57 29.40 0.09
CA GLU A 188 -14.05 28.99 1.42
C GLU A 188 -12.96 28.22 2.23
N ARG A 189 -12.17 28.94 3.03
CA ARG A 189 -11.09 28.40 3.89
C ARG A 189 -11.49 27.23 4.80
N ALA A 190 -12.78 27.05 5.10
CA ALA A 190 -13.28 25.92 5.90
C ALA A 190 -13.18 24.56 5.17
N ARG A 191 -13.00 24.53 3.84
CA ARG A 191 -12.97 23.30 3.03
C ARG A 191 -11.61 23.09 2.38
N SER A 192 -10.81 22.21 2.97
CA SER A 192 -9.47 21.85 2.45
C SER A 192 -9.50 21.34 1.00
N HIS A 193 -10.59 20.67 0.59
CA HIS A 193 -10.77 20.17 -0.78
C HIS A 193 -11.04 21.30 -1.78
N SER A 194 -11.82 22.31 -1.39
CA SER A 194 -12.13 23.45 -2.27
C SER A 194 -10.91 24.34 -2.46
N LEU A 195 -10.10 24.55 -1.41
CA LEU A 195 -8.75 25.14 -1.53
C LEU A 195 -7.84 24.30 -2.44
N ALA A 196 -7.81 22.97 -2.30
CA ALA A 196 -7.04 22.09 -3.18
C ALA A 196 -7.43 22.27 -4.66
N ARG A 197 -8.74 22.38 -4.93
CA ARG A 197 -9.29 22.57 -6.28
C ARG A 197 -8.95 23.96 -6.84
N LEU A 198 -9.05 25.01 -6.02
CA LEU A 198 -8.65 26.37 -6.36
C LEU A 198 -7.19 26.43 -6.82
N PHE A 199 -6.27 25.85 -6.05
CA PHE A 199 -4.84 25.81 -6.41
C PHE A 199 -4.56 24.91 -7.62
N PHE A 200 -5.32 23.81 -7.81
CA PHE A 200 -5.22 23.01 -9.02
C PHE A 200 -5.63 23.80 -10.27
N LEU A 201 -6.78 24.50 -10.22
CA LEU A 201 -7.29 25.30 -11.34
C LEU A 201 -6.25 26.35 -11.75
N MET A 202 -5.79 27.19 -10.81
CA MET A 202 -4.80 28.24 -11.10
C MET A 202 -3.44 27.73 -11.61
N THR A 203 -3.05 26.49 -11.30
CA THR A 203 -1.77 25.90 -11.76
C THR A 203 -1.89 25.15 -13.09
N SER A 204 -3.11 24.86 -13.53
CA SER A 204 -3.42 24.08 -14.74
C SER A 204 -4.03 24.92 -15.86
N ASP A 205 -4.81 25.94 -15.50
CA ASP A 205 -5.44 26.90 -16.39
C ASP A 205 -5.29 28.34 -15.81
N PRO A 206 -4.34 29.13 -16.33
CA PRO A 206 -4.11 30.50 -15.87
C PRO A 206 -5.27 31.48 -16.16
N SER A 207 -6.28 31.11 -16.96
CA SER A 207 -7.41 32.00 -17.28
C SER A 207 -8.24 32.38 -16.05
N PHE A 208 -8.19 31.58 -14.99
CA PHE A 208 -8.86 31.86 -13.71
C PHE A 208 -8.21 32.97 -12.88
N LEU A 209 -6.94 33.29 -13.11
CA LEU A 209 -6.18 34.23 -12.26
C LEU A 209 -6.81 35.64 -12.14
N PRO A 210 -7.41 36.26 -13.18
CA PRO A 210 -8.02 37.60 -13.10
C PRO A 210 -9.39 37.66 -12.39
N TYR A 211 -9.82 36.56 -11.76
CA TYR A 211 -11.11 36.41 -11.08
C TYR A 211 -10.97 36.05 -9.59
N LEU A 212 -9.74 36.02 -9.07
CA LEU A 212 -9.48 36.02 -7.62
C LEU A 212 -10.08 37.28 -6.98
N SER A 213 -10.69 37.14 -5.79
CA SER A 213 -11.12 38.30 -5.00
C SER A 213 -9.91 39.16 -4.59
N GLU A 214 -10.12 40.45 -4.27
CA GLU A 214 -8.99 41.35 -3.92
C GLU A 214 -8.20 40.85 -2.69
N GLU A 215 -8.89 40.29 -1.68
CA GLU A 215 -8.23 39.65 -0.52
C GLU A 215 -7.33 38.49 -0.97
N MET A 216 -7.76 37.71 -1.96
CA MET A 216 -7.07 36.51 -2.43
C MET A 216 -5.95 36.83 -3.42
N HIS A 217 -6.13 37.86 -4.26
CA HIS A 217 -5.04 38.48 -5.02
C HIS A 217 -3.95 39.04 -4.08
N GLN A 218 -4.32 39.69 -2.97
CA GLN A 218 -3.35 40.17 -1.98
C GLN A 218 -2.68 39.01 -1.22
N ARG A 219 -3.45 38.03 -0.72
CA ARG A 219 -2.96 36.86 0.05
C ARG A 219 -2.04 35.96 -0.79
N TYR A 220 -2.38 35.74 -2.05
CA TYR A 220 -1.66 34.83 -2.95
C TYR A 220 -0.87 35.55 -4.05
N ASN A 221 -0.66 36.87 -3.94
CA ASN A 221 0.17 37.66 -4.86
C ASN A 221 1.51 36.97 -5.17
N ALA A 222 2.16 36.45 -4.12
CA ALA A 222 3.39 35.68 -4.21
C ALA A 222 3.26 34.41 -5.07
N PHE A 223 2.19 33.62 -4.90
CA PHE A 223 1.92 32.44 -5.73
C PHE A 223 1.63 32.82 -7.19
N VAL A 224 0.81 33.86 -7.41
CA VAL A 224 0.45 34.31 -8.76
C VAL A 224 1.70 34.81 -9.50
N ALA A 225 2.59 35.55 -8.82
CA ALA A 225 3.86 35.99 -9.39
C ALA A 225 4.76 34.81 -9.81
N LEU A 226 4.84 33.77 -8.98
CA LEU A 226 5.65 32.56 -9.25
C LEU A 226 5.20 31.81 -10.52
N LEU A 227 3.94 31.96 -10.96
CA LEU A 227 3.45 31.37 -12.21
C LEU A 227 4.03 32.04 -13.47
N ASP A 228 4.47 33.30 -13.40
CA ASP A 228 5.13 33.97 -14.54
C ASP A 228 6.45 33.26 -14.89
N ARG A 229 6.63 32.98 -16.17
CA ARG A 229 7.82 32.36 -16.76
C ARG A 229 9.00 33.33 -16.88
N ASN A 230 8.75 34.63 -16.83
CA ASN A 230 9.75 35.69 -17.04
C ASN A 230 10.24 36.33 -15.72
N LEU A 231 9.74 35.83 -14.58
CA LEU A 231 10.05 36.38 -13.26
C LEU A 231 11.56 36.30 -12.95
N PRO A 232 12.24 37.42 -12.63
CA PRO A 232 13.66 37.40 -12.31
C PRO A 232 13.98 36.54 -11.07
N GLU A 233 15.13 35.85 -11.05
CA GLU A 233 15.50 34.93 -9.95
C GLU A 233 15.44 35.58 -8.55
N ALA A 234 15.84 36.84 -8.43
CA ALA A 234 15.79 37.58 -7.16
C ALA A 234 14.34 37.80 -6.69
N GLU A 235 13.40 37.99 -7.62
CA GLU A 235 11.98 38.14 -7.33
C GLU A 235 11.31 36.76 -7.12
N PHE A 236 11.70 35.73 -7.88
CA PHE A 236 11.29 34.35 -7.63
C PHE A 236 11.61 33.90 -6.21
N ASN A 237 12.86 34.09 -5.76
CA ASN A 237 13.27 33.71 -4.40
C ASN A 237 12.54 34.53 -3.32
N LYS A 238 12.28 35.82 -3.58
CA LYS A 238 11.48 36.67 -2.70
C LYS A 238 10.04 36.16 -2.57
N TYR A 239 9.33 35.96 -3.69
CA TYR A 239 7.93 35.52 -3.69
C TYR A 239 7.79 34.07 -3.19
N LEU A 240 8.72 33.17 -3.52
CA LEU A 240 8.77 31.84 -2.90
C LEU A 240 8.96 31.95 -1.39
N GLY A 241 9.79 32.90 -0.93
CA GLY A 241 9.92 33.32 0.46
C GLY A 241 8.59 33.70 1.11
N GLU A 242 7.85 34.64 0.50
CA GLU A 242 6.58 35.18 1.00
C GLU A 242 5.49 34.12 1.25
N LEU A 243 5.52 32.97 0.56
CA LEU A 243 4.62 31.84 0.86
C LEU A 243 4.72 31.31 2.31
N ASP A 244 5.79 31.62 3.06
CA ASP A 244 5.88 31.24 4.49
C ASP A 244 4.90 31.97 5.42
N GLN A 245 4.25 33.02 4.92
CA GLN A 245 3.21 33.76 5.65
C GLN A 245 1.84 33.04 5.63
N LEU A 246 1.68 32.05 4.74
CA LEU A 246 0.47 31.23 4.58
C LEU A 246 0.45 30.05 5.56
N ASP A 247 -0.72 29.49 5.85
CA ASP A 247 -0.79 28.35 6.77
C ASP A 247 -0.18 27.06 6.19
N ILE A 248 0.12 26.09 7.06
CA ILE A 248 0.82 24.84 6.71
C ILE A 248 0.03 23.92 5.75
N THR A 249 -1.27 24.16 5.59
CA THR A 249 -2.16 23.43 4.69
C THR A 249 -2.25 24.15 3.35
N GLU A 250 -2.59 25.45 3.33
CA GLU A 250 -2.56 26.30 2.13
C GLU A 250 -1.21 26.20 1.41
N ARG A 251 -0.11 26.41 2.14
CA ARG A 251 1.27 26.35 1.63
C ARG A 251 1.61 24.96 1.08
N GLY A 252 1.08 23.90 1.69
CA GLY A 252 1.28 22.52 1.25
C GLY A 252 0.62 22.19 -0.09
N TYR A 253 -0.62 22.67 -0.32
CA TYR A 253 -1.29 22.54 -1.61
C TYR A 253 -0.58 23.38 -2.70
N LEU A 254 -0.27 24.64 -2.38
CA LEU A 254 0.38 25.58 -3.28
C LEU A 254 1.72 25.07 -3.81
N LEU A 255 2.61 24.62 -2.90
CA LEU A 255 3.92 24.09 -3.30
C LEU A 255 3.80 22.81 -4.15
N LYS A 256 2.80 21.96 -3.90
CA LYS A 256 2.55 20.76 -4.74
C LYS A 256 2.03 21.14 -6.14
N GLY A 257 1.16 22.13 -6.25
CA GLY A 257 0.67 22.66 -7.53
C GLY A 257 1.79 23.33 -8.33
N LEU A 258 2.53 24.25 -7.71
CA LEU A 258 3.70 24.91 -8.30
C LEU A 258 4.73 23.87 -8.77
N PHE A 259 5.07 22.89 -7.94
CA PHE A 259 6.04 21.84 -8.28
C PHE A 259 5.64 21.08 -9.54
N ARG A 260 4.40 20.55 -9.60
CA ARG A 260 3.89 19.85 -10.80
C ARG A 260 3.92 20.75 -12.04
N SER A 261 3.46 22.00 -11.90
CA SER A 261 3.40 22.94 -13.02
C SER A 261 4.81 23.32 -13.51
N PHE A 262 5.78 23.52 -12.62
CA PHE A 262 7.16 23.83 -12.97
C PHE A 262 7.88 22.67 -13.65
N ILE A 263 7.70 21.43 -13.19
CA ILE A 263 8.26 20.25 -13.86
C ILE A 263 7.70 20.11 -15.28
N ARG A 264 6.37 20.18 -15.44
CA ARG A 264 5.71 20.12 -16.76
C ARG A 264 6.16 21.25 -17.71
N GLN A 265 6.46 22.43 -17.16
CA GLN A 265 6.99 23.59 -17.88
C GLN A 265 8.52 23.59 -18.05
N ARG A 266 9.23 22.55 -17.59
CA ARG A 266 10.72 22.44 -17.55
C ARG A 266 11.43 23.57 -16.79
N ARG A 267 10.70 24.25 -15.90
CA ARG A 267 11.18 25.26 -14.93
C ARG A 267 11.84 24.58 -13.73
N LEU A 268 12.90 23.83 -14.02
CA LEU A 268 13.45 22.82 -13.12
C LEU A 268 14.14 23.41 -11.88
N TYR A 269 14.74 24.60 -12.01
CA TYR A 269 15.35 25.30 -10.88
C TYR A 269 14.28 25.78 -9.89
N GLU A 270 13.21 26.36 -10.41
CA GLU A 270 12.02 26.75 -9.65
C GLU A 270 11.33 25.54 -9.00
N GLY A 271 11.22 24.43 -9.74
CA GLY A 271 10.73 23.15 -9.25
C GLY A 271 11.56 22.61 -8.08
N LYS A 272 12.90 22.65 -8.17
CA LYS A 272 13.81 22.27 -7.08
C LYS A 272 13.62 23.13 -5.83
N LEU A 273 13.52 24.46 -5.99
CA LEU A 273 13.35 25.39 -4.86
C LEU A 273 11.98 25.21 -4.19
N THR A 274 10.93 25.00 -4.99
CA THR A 274 9.58 24.68 -4.51
C THR A 274 9.54 23.36 -3.74
N LEU A 275 10.24 22.33 -4.25
CA LEU A 275 10.37 21.04 -3.60
C LEU A 275 11.13 21.12 -2.27
N LEU A 276 12.28 21.80 -2.23
CA LEU A 276 13.03 22.07 -0.99
C LEU A 276 12.16 22.76 0.07
N LYS A 277 11.26 23.64 -0.37
CA LYS A 277 10.33 24.33 0.53
C LYS A 277 9.16 23.45 0.98
N LEU A 278 8.69 22.54 0.12
CA LEU A 278 7.73 21.50 0.49
C LEU A 278 8.33 20.53 1.51
N ASP A 279 9.61 20.20 1.37
CA ASP A 279 10.35 19.32 2.27
C ASP A 279 10.42 19.88 3.69
N ALA A 280 10.89 21.12 3.83
CA ALA A 280 10.92 21.84 5.09
C ALA A 280 9.52 21.97 5.73
N LEU A 281 8.47 22.01 4.91
CA LEU A 281 7.09 22.02 5.39
C LEU A 281 6.63 20.63 5.88
N SER A 282 7.05 19.54 5.23
CA SER A 282 6.91 18.19 5.80
C SER A 282 7.72 18.04 7.09
N SER A 283 8.96 18.53 7.18
CA SER A 283 9.75 18.53 8.43
C SER A 283 9.05 19.30 9.56
N GLN A 284 8.31 20.37 9.24
CA GLN A 284 7.48 21.08 10.21
C GLN A 284 6.24 20.28 10.65
N LYS A 285 5.71 19.37 9.81
CA LYS A 285 4.68 18.38 10.23
C LYS A 285 5.27 17.17 10.97
N THR A 286 6.45 16.68 10.59
CA THR A 286 7.10 15.50 11.17
C THR A 286 8.01 15.82 12.37
N SER A 287 8.01 17.05 12.87
CA SER A 287 8.64 17.46 14.15
C SER A 287 8.04 16.82 15.41
N GLN A 288 7.33 15.69 15.26
CA GLN A 288 6.86 14.79 16.33
C GLN A 288 7.14 13.30 16.05
N SER A 289 7.64 12.91 14.87
CA SER A 289 8.08 11.54 14.59
C SER A 289 9.60 11.45 14.74
N ALA A 290 10.07 10.73 15.75
CA ALA A 290 11.48 10.46 15.97
C ALA A 290 11.96 9.24 15.17
N ASP A 291 13.12 9.35 14.54
CA ASP A 291 13.78 8.23 13.85
C ASP A 291 14.38 7.19 14.82
N ASN A 292 14.73 7.63 16.04
CA ASN A 292 15.39 6.82 17.06
C ASN A 292 14.57 6.72 18.35
N ALA A 293 14.47 5.50 18.88
CA ALA A 293 13.83 5.22 20.18
C ALA A 293 14.90 4.87 21.23
N LEU A 294 15.17 5.79 22.17
CA LEU A 294 15.95 5.46 23.36
C LEU A 294 15.07 4.67 24.32
N VAL A 295 15.25 3.35 24.34
CA VAL A 295 14.54 2.43 25.22
C VAL A 295 15.30 2.29 26.54
N MET A 296 14.97 3.11 27.53
CA MET A 296 15.52 2.96 28.88
C MET A 296 14.81 1.80 29.58
N VAL A 297 15.49 0.67 29.72
CA VAL A 297 15.00 -0.48 30.46
C VAL A 297 15.43 -0.41 31.92
N ARG A 298 14.47 -0.44 32.85
CA ARG A 298 14.71 -0.77 34.25
C ARG A 298 14.46 -2.26 34.44
N ASN A 299 15.53 -3.02 34.62
CA ASN A 299 15.46 -4.45 34.92
C ASN A 299 15.63 -4.68 36.42
N THR A 300 14.71 -5.43 37.04
CA THR A 300 14.99 -6.10 38.31
C THR A 300 15.12 -7.60 38.05
N ARG A 301 16.38 -8.08 38.00
CA ARG A 301 16.76 -9.48 37.93
C ARG A 301 16.74 -10.07 39.34
N VAL A 302 15.87 -11.04 39.61
CA VAL A 302 15.91 -11.83 40.85
C VAL A 302 16.09 -13.31 40.50
N SER A 303 17.09 -13.95 41.11
CA SER A 303 17.44 -15.35 40.87
C SER A 303 17.08 -16.20 42.09
N TYR A 304 16.27 -17.22 41.86
CA TYR A 304 15.83 -18.19 42.85
C TYR A 304 16.52 -19.53 42.61
N LYS A 305 17.04 -20.12 43.68
CA LYS A 305 17.77 -21.41 43.67
C LYS A 305 17.08 -22.46 44.53
N ASP A 306 16.41 -22.03 45.59
CA ASP A 306 15.62 -22.86 46.50
C ASP A 306 14.19 -23.06 45.96
N LEU A 307 14.09 -23.57 44.73
CA LEU A 307 12.81 -23.94 44.10
C LEU A 307 12.36 -25.33 44.56
N PRO A 308 11.04 -25.63 44.52
CA PRO A 308 10.55 -27.00 44.63
C PRO A 308 11.26 -27.90 43.61
N PRO A 309 11.89 -29.03 44.01
CA PRO A 309 12.76 -29.82 43.13
C PRO A 309 12.01 -30.53 41.98
N ASP A 310 10.68 -30.53 42.05
CA ASP A 310 9.71 -31.09 41.12
C ASP A 310 8.88 -29.99 40.40
N TRP A 311 9.36 -28.74 40.39
CA TRP A 311 8.68 -27.64 39.69
C TRP A 311 8.63 -27.87 38.17
N LYS A 312 7.43 -27.80 37.59
CA LYS A 312 7.15 -28.08 36.18
C LYS A 312 7.07 -26.80 35.36
N GLY A 313 6.28 -25.83 35.84
CA GLY A 313 6.02 -24.57 35.15
C GLY A 313 5.65 -23.41 36.08
N PHE A 314 5.38 -22.26 35.46
CA PHE A 314 5.16 -20.97 36.11
C PHE A 314 3.80 -20.39 35.73
N LEU A 315 3.16 -19.64 36.64
CA LEU A 315 1.94 -18.89 36.39
C LEU A 315 2.08 -17.47 36.99
N THR A 316 1.36 -16.50 36.46
CA THR A 316 1.22 -15.16 37.06
C THR A 316 -0.18 -14.61 36.80
N ASP A 317 -0.70 -13.83 37.75
CA ASP A 317 -1.94 -13.05 37.57
C ASP A 317 -1.67 -11.60 37.10
N GLY A 318 -0.40 -11.34 36.74
CA GLY A 318 0.21 -10.02 36.55
C GLY A 318 0.95 -9.59 37.82
N LYS A 319 0.24 -9.51 38.95
CA LYS A 319 0.73 -8.93 40.21
C LYS A 319 1.55 -9.92 41.06
N ASN A 320 1.16 -11.19 41.07
CA ASN A 320 1.75 -12.25 41.88
C ASN A 320 2.36 -13.33 40.96
N HIS A 321 3.40 -13.99 41.45
CA HIS A 321 4.10 -15.06 40.72
C HIS A 321 3.87 -16.40 41.42
N TYR A 322 3.70 -17.45 40.63
CA TYR A 322 3.36 -18.79 41.10
C TYR A 322 4.16 -19.86 40.36
N LEU A 323 4.41 -20.98 41.02
CA LEU A 323 4.93 -22.21 40.43
C LEU A 323 3.93 -23.35 40.62
N TYR A 324 3.98 -24.33 39.72
CA TYR A 324 3.30 -25.61 39.89
C TYR A 324 4.27 -26.77 39.65
N THR A 325 4.12 -27.85 40.41
CA THR A 325 4.96 -29.06 40.32
C THR A 325 4.42 -30.09 39.33
N ASP A 326 5.12 -31.20 39.16
CA ASP A 326 4.60 -32.41 38.49
C ASP A 326 3.31 -32.95 39.13
N THR A 327 3.09 -32.74 40.43
CA THR A 327 1.84 -33.04 41.15
C THR A 327 0.81 -31.91 41.09
N PHE A 328 1.12 -30.81 40.38
CA PHE A 328 0.36 -29.55 40.35
C PHE A 328 0.12 -28.94 41.74
N ASP A 329 1.03 -29.19 42.69
CA ASP A 329 1.10 -28.41 43.93
C ASP A 329 1.50 -26.97 43.61
N ILE A 330 0.64 -26.02 43.97
CA ILE A 330 0.85 -24.60 43.67
C ILE A 330 1.66 -23.92 44.79
N TYR A 331 2.65 -23.13 44.41
CA TYR A 331 3.45 -22.28 45.30
C TYR A 331 3.31 -20.83 44.87
N GLN A 332 3.18 -19.89 45.81
CA GLN A 332 3.14 -18.45 45.55
C GLN A 332 4.42 -17.79 46.05
N LEU A 333 4.96 -16.84 45.28
CA LEU A 333 6.08 -16.01 45.70
C LEU A 333 5.62 -14.95 46.70
N SER A 334 6.21 -14.97 47.89
CA SER A 334 5.86 -14.15 49.04
C SER A 334 7.14 -13.72 49.75
N LYS A 335 7.48 -12.43 49.67
CA LYS A 335 8.72 -11.85 50.25
C LYS A 335 9.98 -12.65 49.88
N ASP A 336 10.14 -12.90 48.58
CA ASP A 336 11.26 -13.64 47.98
C ASP A 336 11.35 -15.14 48.38
N VAL A 337 10.31 -15.70 49.01
CA VAL A 337 10.18 -17.12 49.37
C VAL A 337 8.99 -17.76 48.64
N TRP A 338 9.13 -19.00 48.18
CA TRP A 338 8.05 -19.78 47.58
C TRP A 338 7.23 -20.51 48.66
N GLU A 339 6.04 -19.96 48.99
CA GLU A 339 5.13 -20.51 49.99
C GLU A 339 4.08 -21.40 49.31
N LYS A 340 3.96 -22.68 49.71
CA LYS A 340 2.93 -23.59 49.16
C LYS A 340 1.52 -23.10 49.53
N VAL A 341 0.67 -22.87 48.54
CA VAL A 341 -0.73 -22.48 48.77
C VAL A 341 -1.64 -23.70 48.85
N ASN A 342 -2.77 -23.55 49.55
CA ASN A 342 -3.76 -24.61 49.72
C ASN A 342 -4.68 -24.69 48.49
N ALA A 343 -4.17 -25.31 47.42
CA ALA A 343 -4.92 -25.58 46.19
C ALA A 343 -5.85 -26.79 46.32
N ALA A 344 -6.93 -26.81 45.54
CA ALA A 344 -7.72 -28.02 45.32
C ALA A 344 -6.90 -29.04 44.51
N MET A 345 -7.17 -30.33 44.71
CA MET A 345 -6.54 -31.40 43.92
C MET A 345 -6.80 -31.17 42.42
N PRO A 346 -5.79 -31.37 41.56
CA PRO A 346 -5.96 -31.21 40.11
C PRO A 346 -6.95 -32.23 39.54
N PRO A 347 -7.63 -31.90 38.43
CA PRO A 347 -8.44 -32.86 37.69
C PRO A 347 -7.56 -33.92 37.02
N GLU A 348 -8.11 -35.11 36.82
CA GLU A 348 -7.45 -36.22 36.13
C GLU A 348 -7.14 -35.86 34.67
N GLY A 349 -5.91 -36.10 34.21
CA GLY A 349 -5.47 -35.75 32.86
C GLY A 349 -5.07 -34.28 32.66
N ILE A 350 -4.87 -33.50 33.73
CA ILE A 350 -4.36 -32.11 33.64
C ILE A 350 -2.99 -32.02 32.92
N GLU A 351 -2.21 -33.10 32.97
CA GLU A 351 -0.92 -33.27 32.29
C GLU A 351 -1.03 -33.22 30.75
N ASP A 352 -2.21 -33.46 30.17
CA ASP A 352 -2.48 -33.31 28.74
C ASP A 352 -2.65 -31.84 28.30
N TYR A 353 -2.53 -30.85 29.20
CA TYR A 353 -2.80 -29.44 28.92
C TYR A 353 -1.52 -28.60 28.97
N PRO A 354 -0.71 -28.60 27.88
CA PRO A 354 0.63 -28.00 27.88
C PRO A 354 0.65 -26.47 27.85
N LEU A 355 -0.49 -25.80 27.61
CA LEU A 355 -0.55 -24.35 27.46
C LEU A 355 -1.35 -23.69 28.58
N THR A 356 -0.78 -22.65 29.18
CA THR A 356 -1.42 -21.84 30.22
C THR A 356 -1.60 -20.39 29.77
N ARG A 357 -2.76 -19.78 30.05
CA ARG A 357 -3.07 -18.37 29.75
C ARG A 357 -3.89 -17.73 30.86
N TRP A 358 -3.70 -16.44 31.12
CA TRP A 358 -4.37 -15.70 32.20
C TRP A 358 -5.67 -15.05 31.74
N ASP A 359 -6.83 -15.57 32.18
CA ASP A 359 -8.13 -14.93 32.04
C ASP A 359 -8.24 -13.82 33.10
N SER A 360 -7.73 -12.65 32.74
CA SER A 360 -7.67 -11.46 33.60
C SER A 360 -9.04 -10.86 33.95
N ILE A 361 -10.13 -11.33 33.34
CA ILE A 361 -11.50 -10.87 33.58
C ILE A 361 -12.18 -11.73 34.65
N ASN A 362 -12.17 -13.06 34.49
CA ASN A 362 -12.72 -13.97 35.51
C ASN A 362 -11.72 -14.30 36.64
N LYS A 363 -10.46 -13.83 36.53
CA LYS A 363 -9.36 -14.01 37.52
C LYS A 363 -9.00 -15.49 37.74
N ARG A 364 -8.64 -16.15 36.64
CA ARG A 364 -8.25 -17.57 36.61
C ARG A 364 -7.23 -17.86 35.53
N TRP A 365 -6.43 -18.91 35.70
CA TRP A 365 -5.62 -19.47 34.62
C TRP A 365 -6.43 -20.48 33.83
N LEU A 366 -6.36 -20.41 32.51
CA LEU A 366 -6.86 -21.43 31.59
C LEU A 366 -5.74 -22.42 31.30
N PHE A 367 -6.04 -23.72 31.42
CA PHE A 367 -5.19 -24.83 31.01
C PHE A 367 -5.77 -25.41 29.72
N ILE A 368 -4.98 -25.38 28.65
CA ILE A 368 -5.46 -25.37 27.27
C ILE A 368 -4.85 -26.53 26.48
N ASN A 369 -5.70 -27.30 25.81
CA ASN A 369 -5.33 -28.25 24.77
C ASN A 369 -6.38 -28.20 23.65
N GLY A 370 -6.00 -27.83 22.43
CA GLY A 370 -6.93 -27.69 21.30
C GLY A 370 -7.62 -29.00 20.90
N GLU A 371 -6.98 -30.14 21.13
CA GLU A 371 -7.52 -31.48 20.81
C GLU A 371 -8.60 -31.95 21.80
N LYS A 372 -8.83 -31.20 22.90
CA LYS A 372 -9.82 -31.50 23.95
C LYS A 372 -11.02 -30.53 23.84
N LYS A 373 -12.24 -31.07 23.99
CA LYS A 373 -13.50 -30.28 24.04
C LYS A 373 -13.85 -29.70 25.40
N GLU A 374 -13.02 -29.98 26.40
CA GLU A 374 -13.14 -29.45 27.75
C GLU A 374 -11.75 -28.92 28.14
N TRP A 375 -11.70 -27.72 28.72
CA TRP A 375 -10.48 -27.10 29.26
C TRP A 375 -10.63 -26.93 30.77
N PHE A 376 -9.52 -27.04 31.49
CA PHE A 376 -9.50 -26.81 32.93
C PHE A 376 -9.11 -25.37 33.26
N THR A 377 -9.59 -24.87 34.39
CA THR A 377 -9.23 -23.53 34.88
C THR A 377 -8.98 -23.53 36.38
N LEU A 378 -7.98 -22.76 36.80
CA LEU A 378 -7.58 -22.59 38.20
C LEU A 378 -7.89 -21.16 38.66
N ASN A 379 -8.79 -21.01 39.62
CA ASN A 379 -9.24 -19.72 40.15
C ASN A 379 -8.17 -19.08 41.06
N SER A 380 -7.78 -17.83 40.81
CA SER A 380 -6.66 -17.18 41.50
C SER A 380 -6.95 -16.74 42.95
N ARG A 381 -8.20 -16.87 43.43
CA ARG A 381 -8.61 -16.42 44.77
C ARG A 381 -8.62 -17.52 45.82
N ASP A 382 -8.95 -18.74 45.39
CA ASP A 382 -9.20 -19.89 46.26
C ASP A 382 -8.54 -21.18 45.72
N PHE A 383 -7.86 -21.10 44.58
CA PHE A 383 -7.18 -22.22 43.91
C PHE A 383 -8.09 -23.44 43.70
N SER A 384 -9.38 -23.18 43.48
CA SER A 384 -10.34 -24.17 43.01
C SER A 384 -10.20 -24.42 41.50
N TRP A 385 -10.49 -25.67 41.10
CA TRP A 385 -10.55 -26.08 39.70
C TRP A 385 -12.00 -26.04 39.21
N ASP A 386 -12.26 -25.28 38.15
CA ASP A 386 -13.49 -25.28 37.34
C ASP A 386 -13.14 -25.79 35.93
N SER A 387 -14.05 -26.47 35.23
CA SER A 387 -13.90 -26.74 33.78
C SER A 387 -14.69 -25.76 32.90
N ILE A 388 -14.32 -25.71 31.63
CA ILE A 388 -14.98 -24.96 30.55
C ILE A 388 -15.24 -25.91 29.39
N LEU A 389 -16.46 -25.90 28.86
CA LEU A 389 -16.82 -26.61 27.64
C LEU A 389 -16.58 -25.75 26.39
N LEU A 390 -16.06 -26.37 25.33
CA LEU A 390 -15.90 -25.77 24.02
C LEU A 390 -17.09 -26.15 23.13
N GLU A 391 -17.84 -25.13 22.71
CA GLU A 391 -18.93 -25.22 21.74
C GLU A 391 -18.47 -24.64 20.39
N GLY A 392 -18.97 -25.18 19.28
CA GLY A 392 -18.52 -24.79 17.93
C GLY A 392 -17.40 -25.70 17.38
N ASP A 393 -16.44 -25.08 16.68
CA ASP A 393 -15.40 -25.78 15.91
C ASP A 393 -14.31 -26.42 16.79
N SER A 394 -13.70 -27.49 16.28
CA SER A 394 -12.55 -28.12 16.93
C SER A 394 -11.27 -27.33 16.63
N LEU A 395 -10.59 -26.87 17.67
CA LEU A 395 -9.24 -26.32 17.56
C LEU A 395 -8.26 -27.44 17.09
N PRO A 396 -7.26 -27.11 16.28
CA PRO A 396 -6.16 -28.02 15.96
C PRO A 396 -5.17 -28.08 17.13
N ARG A 397 -4.14 -28.92 17.00
CA ARG A 397 -2.98 -28.89 17.90
C ARG A 397 -2.38 -27.48 17.95
N LEU A 398 -2.22 -26.96 19.17
CA LEU A 398 -1.85 -25.57 19.42
C LEU A 398 -0.34 -25.37 19.53
N ILE A 399 0.12 -24.24 19.01
CA ILE A 399 1.49 -23.72 19.08
C ILE A 399 1.46 -22.44 19.94
N PRO A 400 2.20 -22.34 21.06
CA PRO A 400 2.06 -21.24 22.04
C PRO A 400 2.25 -19.84 21.43
N GLU A 401 3.18 -19.71 20.49
CA GLU A 401 3.60 -18.49 19.82
C GLU A 401 2.53 -17.94 18.86
N ARG A 402 1.50 -18.75 18.56
CA ARG A 402 0.36 -18.39 17.70
C ARG A 402 -0.95 -18.19 18.47
N LEU A 403 -0.88 -18.16 19.81
CA LEU A 403 -2.02 -18.18 20.73
C LEU A 403 -2.12 -16.87 21.54
N PHE A 404 -2.92 -15.94 21.02
CA PHE A 404 -3.11 -14.58 21.55
C PHE A 404 -4.43 -14.46 22.34
N MET A 405 -4.54 -13.51 23.27
CA MET A 405 -5.76 -13.29 24.05
C MET A 405 -6.07 -11.81 24.23
N HIS A 406 -7.23 -11.37 23.77
CA HIS A 406 -7.69 -9.98 23.90
C HIS A 406 -9.23 -9.87 23.97
N ASN A 407 -9.77 -8.93 24.74
CA ASN A 407 -11.21 -8.62 24.83
C ASN A 407 -12.14 -9.86 24.91
N ARG A 408 -11.86 -10.78 25.84
CA ARG A 408 -12.56 -12.08 26.05
C ARG A 408 -12.44 -13.10 24.90
N LYS A 409 -11.67 -12.81 23.86
CA LYS A 409 -11.39 -13.71 22.74
C LYS A 409 -9.97 -14.24 22.82
N LEU A 410 -9.82 -15.54 22.64
CA LEU A 410 -8.56 -16.20 22.36
C LEU A 410 -8.47 -16.41 20.84
N TYR A 411 -7.39 -15.93 20.23
CA TYR A 411 -7.16 -16.01 18.79
C TYR A 411 -6.04 -17.01 18.52
N TYR A 412 -6.30 -18.00 17.67
CA TYR A 412 -5.30 -18.99 17.28
C TYR A 412 -5.10 -19.07 15.76
N PHE A 413 -3.86 -18.89 15.32
CA PHE A 413 -3.47 -18.93 13.92
C PHE A 413 -2.96 -20.32 13.54
N SER A 414 -3.85 -21.13 12.97
CA SER A 414 -3.48 -22.45 12.42
C SER A 414 -2.53 -22.32 11.22
N GLY A 415 -2.77 -21.31 10.39
CA GLY A 415 -1.96 -20.84 9.29
C GLY A 415 -2.35 -19.40 8.95
N VAL A 416 -2.23 -19.00 7.70
CA VAL A 416 -2.62 -17.65 7.24
C VAL A 416 -4.03 -17.59 6.64
N GLU A 417 -4.59 -18.74 6.25
CA GLU A 417 -5.92 -18.84 5.63
C GLU A 417 -7.05 -18.96 6.66
N THR A 418 -6.74 -19.27 7.93
CA THR A 418 -7.75 -19.49 8.98
C THR A 418 -7.25 -19.04 10.36
N VAL A 419 -8.03 -18.18 11.01
CA VAL A 419 -7.92 -17.93 12.46
C VAL A 419 -9.10 -18.57 13.18
N PHE A 420 -8.84 -19.18 14.33
CA PHE A 420 -9.87 -19.65 15.24
C PHE A 420 -10.08 -18.60 16.33
N VAL A 421 -11.34 -18.23 16.58
CA VAL A 421 -11.73 -17.22 17.58
C VAL A 421 -12.56 -17.91 18.65
N ALA A 422 -11.93 -18.12 19.81
CA ALA A 422 -12.54 -18.69 21.00
C ALA A 422 -13.06 -17.57 21.92
N GLU A 423 -14.33 -17.20 21.81
CA GLU A 423 -14.96 -16.18 22.65
C GLU A 423 -15.51 -16.77 23.95
N MET A 424 -15.01 -16.29 25.10
CA MET A 424 -15.51 -16.60 26.43
C MET A 424 -16.87 -15.92 26.65
N ARG A 425 -17.97 -16.55 26.21
CA ARG A 425 -19.35 -16.04 26.34
C ARG A 425 -19.84 -16.08 27.80
N GLN A 426 -19.59 -17.17 28.52
CA GLN A 426 -20.04 -17.41 29.90
C GLN A 426 -18.87 -17.85 30.81
N LYS A 427 -19.10 -18.16 32.09
CA LYS A 427 -18.03 -18.62 33.00
C LYS A 427 -17.49 -19.99 32.56
N ASP A 428 -18.41 -20.85 32.15
CA ASP A 428 -18.29 -22.28 31.87
C ASP A 428 -18.24 -22.63 30.37
N LYS A 429 -18.34 -21.64 29.48
CA LYS A 429 -18.44 -21.85 28.03
C LYS A 429 -17.57 -20.91 27.19
N ILE A 430 -16.85 -21.52 26.26
CA ILE A 430 -16.16 -20.87 25.14
C ILE A 430 -16.87 -21.29 23.84
N LEU A 431 -17.23 -20.31 23.02
CA LEU A 431 -17.64 -20.54 21.63
C LEU A 431 -16.40 -20.41 20.74
N VAL A 432 -16.07 -21.46 19.99
CA VAL A 432 -15.01 -21.46 18.98
C VAL A 432 -15.64 -21.31 17.60
N ASP A 433 -15.40 -20.18 16.96
CA ASP A 433 -15.74 -19.94 15.56
C ASP A 433 -14.45 -19.97 14.73
N SER A 434 -14.37 -20.80 13.69
CA SER A 434 -13.33 -20.68 12.66
C SER A 434 -13.69 -19.57 11.66
N ILE A 435 -12.70 -18.77 11.27
CA ILE A 435 -12.88 -17.66 10.33
C ILE A 435 -11.85 -17.79 9.20
N ASP A 436 -12.35 -18.03 7.99
CA ASP A 436 -11.56 -18.00 6.76
C ASP A 436 -11.06 -16.58 6.49
N ILE A 437 -9.74 -16.40 6.54
CA ILE A 437 -9.07 -15.14 6.21
C ILE A 437 -8.91 -15.06 4.69
N LYS A 438 -9.30 -13.92 4.11
CA LYS A 438 -9.21 -13.68 2.67
C LYS A 438 -7.92 -12.92 2.32
N GLY A 439 -7.58 -12.92 1.03
CA GLY A 439 -6.36 -12.32 0.51
C GLY A 439 -5.35 -13.38 0.07
N TRP A 440 -4.14 -12.94 -0.28
CA TRP A 440 -3.02 -13.81 -0.64
C TRP A 440 -1.80 -13.44 0.19
N LEU A 441 -1.05 -14.46 0.60
CA LEU A 441 0.23 -14.35 1.28
C LEU A 441 1.25 -15.26 0.57
N PRO A 442 2.51 -14.81 0.39
CA PRO A 442 3.61 -15.66 -0.09
C PRO A 442 3.82 -16.90 0.80
N GLN A 443 4.51 -17.94 0.32
CA GLN A 443 4.63 -19.18 1.09
C GLN A 443 5.26 -18.96 2.48
N ILE A 444 4.65 -19.56 3.50
CA ILE A 444 4.74 -19.05 4.87
C ILE A 444 5.89 -19.70 5.67
N SER A 445 7.12 -19.31 5.35
CA SER A 445 8.31 -19.61 6.17
C SER A 445 8.93 -18.32 6.72
N GLY A 446 9.38 -18.33 7.98
CA GLY A 446 10.13 -17.22 8.58
C GLY A 446 9.37 -15.92 8.89
N TYR A 447 8.03 -15.91 8.87
CA TYR A 447 7.23 -14.75 9.28
C TYR A 447 7.16 -14.61 10.80
N ALA A 448 7.39 -13.39 11.31
CA ALA A 448 7.23 -13.06 12.72
C ALA A 448 5.83 -12.49 12.97
N VAL A 449 5.09 -13.07 13.93
CA VAL A 449 3.75 -12.59 14.31
C VAL A 449 3.88 -11.51 15.40
N LEU A 450 3.28 -10.35 15.16
CA LEU A 450 3.18 -9.26 16.14
C LEU A 450 1.76 -9.14 16.68
N ASP A 451 1.68 -9.19 18.01
CA ASP A 451 0.44 -9.03 18.77
C ASP A 451 0.12 -7.53 18.98
N PHE A 452 -0.61 -6.95 18.04
CA PHE A 452 -1.24 -5.64 18.17
C PHE A 452 -2.70 -5.74 18.63
N SER A 453 -3.10 -6.85 19.26
CA SER A 453 -4.52 -7.17 19.49
C SER A 453 -5.25 -6.15 20.36
N ARG A 454 -4.51 -5.36 21.15
CA ARG A 454 -4.98 -4.14 21.85
C ARG A 454 -5.65 -3.08 20.96
N TYR A 455 -5.48 -3.17 19.65
CA TYR A 455 -6.13 -2.35 18.62
C TYR A 455 -7.04 -3.17 17.70
N ASN A 456 -7.42 -4.38 18.13
CA ASN A 456 -8.02 -5.45 17.32
C ASN A 456 -7.22 -5.82 16.06
N HIS A 457 -5.89 -5.62 16.05
CA HIS A 457 -5.06 -5.92 14.89
C HIS A 457 -4.01 -6.99 15.20
N ILE A 458 -3.60 -7.78 14.23
CA ILE A 458 -2.36 -8.57 14.26
C ILE A 458 -1.54 -8.25 13.02
N ALA A 459 -0.22 -8.37 13.11
CA ALA A 459 0.65 -8.19 11.95
C ALA A 459 1.61 -9.37 11.74
N LEU A 460 1.99 -9.60 10.49
CA LEU A 460 3.11 -10.44 10.09
C LEU A 460 4.22 -9.55 9.54
N LEU A 461 5.47 -9.76 9.96
CA LEU A 461 6.66 -9.09 9.42
C LEU A 461 7.69 -10.11 8.91
N GLY A 462 8.47 -9.73 7.89
CA GLY A 462 9.54 -10.57 7.34
C GLY A 462 9.00 -11.71 6.48
N GLY A 463 9.55 -12.91 6.66
CA GLY A 463 9.22 -14.08 5.85
C GLY A 463 10.09 -14.28 4.61
N LYS A 464 10.13 -15.52 4.10
CA LYS A 464 10.78 -15.89 2.84
C LYS A 464 9.87 -16.78 1.99
N ASP A 465 9.74 -16.42 0.71
CA ASP A 465 9.14 -17.29 -0.31
C ASP A 465 10.28 -18.00 -1.07
N GLY A 466 10.51 -19.27 -0.72
CA GLY A 466 11.72 -20.00 -1.11
C GLY A 466 12.99 -19.28 -0.62
N ASN A 467 13.79 -18.77 -1.56
CA ASN A 467 15.02 -18.02 -1.28
C ASN A 467 14.82 -16.49 -1.32
N ILE A 468 13.60 -16.00 -1.59
CA ILE A 468 13.32 -14.56 -1.75
C ILE A 468 12.87 -13.99 -0.40
N ASN A 469 13.64 -13.04 0.13
CA ASN A 469 13.29 -12.28 1.32
C ASN A 469 12.05 -11.41 1.04
N ASN A 470 11.03 -11.48 1.90
CA ASN A 470 9.92 -10.55 1.86
C ASN A 470 10.23 -9.32 2.74
N PHE A 471 10.01 -8.13 2.16
CA PHE A 471 10.24 -6.83 2.78
C PHE A 471 8.94 -6.17 3.26
N MET A 472 7.79 -6.77 2.95
CA MET A 472 6.47 -6.27 3.28
C MET A 472 5.98 -6.82 4.61
N GLY A 473 5.09 -6.07 5.25
CA GLY A 473 4.31 -6.52 6.38
C GLY A 473 2.88 -6.78 5.94
N TYR A 474 2.10 -7.47 6.78
CA TYR A 474 0.69 -7.71 6.51
C TYR A 474 -0.09 -7.48 7.80
N THR A 475 -1.09 -6.59 7.78
CA THR A 475 -2.02 -6.41 8.91
C THR A 475 -3.32 -7.16 8.69
N LEU A 476 -3.89 -7.62 9.80
CA LEU A 476 -5.21 -8.26 9.85
C LEU A 476 -6.06 -7.54 10.90
N ASP A 477 -7.19 -6.99 10.48
CA ASP A 477 -8.20 -6.45 11.39
C ASP A 477 -9.09 -7.60 11.90
N LEU A 478 -9.04 -7.86 13.20
CA LEU A 478 -9.79 -8.89 13.93
C LEU A 478 -11.20 -8.43 14.33
N SER A 479 -11.57 -7.18 14.01
CA SER A 479 -12.92 -6.65 14.17
C SER A 479 -13.76 -6.71 12.89
N ASP A 480 -13.12 -6.94 11.73
CA ASP A 480 -13.82 -7.22 10.47
C ASP A 480 -14.48 -8.62 10.50
N PRO A 481 -15.79 -8.76 10.20
CA PRO A 481 -16.45 -10.06 10.10
C PRO A 481 -16.01 -10.91 8.90
N ASN A 482 -15.22 -10.36 7.96
CA ASN A 482 -14.62 -11.04 6.81
C ASN A 482 -13.13 -10.65 6.70
N PRO A 483 -12.30 -10.99 7.70
CA PRO A 483 -10.96 -10.43 7.84
C PRO A 483 -10.10 -10.75 6.60
N VAL A 484 -9.31 -9.76 6.17
CA VAL A 484 -8.47 -9.80 4.97
C VAL A 484 -7.06 -9.35 5.34
N TRP A 485 -6.03 -10.08 4.89
CA TRP A 485 -4.66 -9.61 5.00
C TRP A 485 -4.45 -8.38 4.10
N LYS A 486 -4.14 -7.24 4.72
CA LYS A 486 -3.78 -5.98 4.07
C LYS A 486 -2.26 -5.89 4.00
N GLU A 487 -1.70 -5.77 2.82
CA GLU A 487 -0.27 -5.52 2.62
C GLU A 487 0.11 -4.13 3.14
N GLN A 488 1.18 -4.06 3.93
CA GLN A 488 1.69 -2.84 4.57
C GLN A 488 3.17 -2.65 4.25
N TYR A 489 3.56 -1.44 3.87
CA TYR A 489 4.97 -1.10 3.73
C TYR A 489 5.59 -0.86 5.12
N ILE A 490 6.50 -1.73 5.55
CA ILE A 490 7.22 -1.57 6.81
C ILE A 490 8.27 -0.47 6.63
N ALA A 491 8.13 0.64 7.33
CA ALA A 491 9.17 1.64 7.41
C ALA A 491 10.33 1.10 8.28
N SER A 492 11.30 0.44 7.63
CA SER A 492 12.46 -0.20 8.25
C SER A 492 13.72 0.01 7.42
N LYS A 493 14.84 0.38 8.07
CA LYS A 493 16.18 0.39 7.46
C LYS A 493 16.88 -0.99 7.52
N ASN A 494 16.19 -2.04 7.98
CA ASN A 494 16.72 -3.38 8.20
C ASN A 494 15.98 -4.45 7.38
N VAL A 495 16.72 -5.36 6.75
CA VAL A 495 16.19 -6.55 6.07
C VAL A 495 15.76 -7.57 7.12
N LEU A 496 14.46 -7.65 7.40
CA LEU A 496 13.93 -8.44 8.51
C LEU A 496 14.07 -9.95 8.30
N ALA A 497 13.97 -10.42 7.07
CA ALA A 497 13.91 -11.85 6.75
C ALA A 497 15.22 -12.63 7.01
N ASP A 498 16.35 -11.96 7.20
CA ASP A 498 17.63 -12.62 7.48
C ASP A 498 17.87 -12.88 8.98
N TYR A 499 16.95 -12.42 9.84
CA TYR A 499 16.98 -12.64 11.28
C TYR A 499 15.81 -13.52 11.71
N VAL A 500 16.00 -14.30 12.77
CA VAL A 500 14.84 -14.78 13.54
C VAL A 500 14.39 -13.64 14.44
N ILE A 501 13.08 -13.37 14.53
CA ILE A 501 12.54 -12.20 15.24
C ILE A 501 11.65 -12.66 16.38
N THR A 502 11.95 -12.19 17.59
CA THR A 502 11.10 -12.36 18.77
C THR A 502 10.50 -11.02 19.19
N SER A 503 9.23 -11.03 19.60
CA SER A 503 8.48 -9.82 19.94
C SER A 503 8.13 -9.77 21.43
N LEU A 504 8.25 -8.57 22.01
CA LEU A 504 7.96 -8.30 23.42
C LEU A 504 7.05 -7.07 23.51
N ASN A 505 5.76 -7.29 23.73
CA ASN A 505 4.79 -6.22 23.94
C ASN A 505 5.10 -5.45 25.23
N VAL A 506 5.23 -4.12 25.17
CA VAL A 506 5.42 -3.29 26.36
C VAL A 506 4.55 -2.03 26.29
N GLY A 507 3.45 -2.05 27.06
CA GLY A 507 2.48 -0.96 27.09
C GLY A 507 1.76 -0.78 25.75
N GLN A 508 2.07 0.31 25.05
CA GLN A 508 1.46 0.65 23.75
C GLN A 508 2.32 0.31 22.53
N HIS A 509 3.56 -0.14 22.73
CA HIS A 509 4.50 -0.48 21.67
C HIS A 509 4.97 -1.94 21.77
N THR A 510 5.73 -2.40 20.79
CA THR A 510 6.23 -3.78 20.75
C THR A 510 7.72 -3.76 20.42
N LEU A 511 8.57 -4.21 21.35
CA LEU A 511 10.00 -4.38 21.10
C LEU A 511 10.21 -5.61 20.23
N LEU A 512 11.07 -5.51 19.22
CA LEU A 512 11.52 -6.62 18.39
C LEU A 512 13.00 -6.87 18.66
N TYR A 513 13.36 -8.12 18.92
CA TYR A 513 14.76 -8.55 18.98
C TYR A 513 15.04 -9.37 17.72
N LEU A 514 16.06 -8.96 16.97
CA LEU A 514 16.51 -9.55 15.72
C LEU A 514 17.75 -10.38 16.02
N TRP A 515 17.65 -11.70 15.86
CA TRP A 515 18.69 -12.67 16.16
C TRP A 515 19.31 -13.17 14.86
N ASP A 516 20.64 -13.11 14.78
CA ASP A 516 21.38 -13.54 13.60
C ASP A 516 21.61 -15.06 13.65
N PRO A 517 21.11 -15.86 12.67
CA PRO A 517 21.33 -17.30 12.64
C PRO A 517 22.80 -17.74 12.54
N TYR A 518 23.72 -16.83 12.21
CA TYR A 518 25.15 -17.10 12.08
C TYR A 518 25.95 -16.78 13.37
N ASP A 519 25.36 -16.12 14.37
CA ASP A 519 26.00 -15.77 15.67
C ASP A 519 25.55 -16.74 16.78
N GLU A 520 25.22 -17.99 16.39
CA GLU A 520 24.70 -19.12 17.21
C GLU A 520 23.54 -18.77 18.18
N TYR A 521 22.86 -17.65 17.95
CA TYR A 521 21.81 -17.07 18.81
C TYR A 521 22.26 -16.68 20.23
N GLU A 522 23.57 -16.52 20.51
CA GLU A 522 24.09 -16.13 21.84
C GLU A 522 23.43 -14.84 22.37
N LYS A 523 23.19 -13.89 21.48
CA LYS A 523 22.72 -12.53 21.76
C LYS A 523 21.91 -12.00 20.58
N PRO A 524 20.91 -11.13 20.83
CA PRO A 524 20.19 -10.47 19.75
C PRO A 524 21.10 -9.42 19.09
N ALA A 525 21.22 -9.49 17.75
CA ALA A 525 22.11 -8.64 16.97
C ALA A 525 21.61 -7.18 16.85
N LYS A 526 20.29 -6.98 16.86
CA LYS A 526 19.64 -5.66 16.85
C LYS A 526 18.33 -5.68 17.64
N ALA A 527 17.89 -4.53 18.14
CA ALA A 527 16.53 -4.32 18.62
C ALA A 527 15.86 -3.15 17.89
N LEU A 528 14.57 -3.31 17.60
CA LEU A 528 13.71 -2.31 16.98
C LEU A 528 12.48 -2.05 17.87
N LEU A 529 11.94 -0.84 17.82
CA LEU A 529 10.63 -0.54 18.40
C LEU A 529 9.59 -0.53 17.28
N ALA A 530 8.69 -1.51 17.29
CA ALA A 530 7.53 -1.52 16.43
C ALA A 530 6.42 -0.66 17.04
N ASP A 531 6.10 0.43 16.34
CA ASP A 531 4.97 1.30 16.63
C ASP A 531 3.88 1.07 15.57
N PHE A 532 2.66 0.74 16.02
CA PHE A 532 1.51 0.54 15.16
C PHE A 532 0.51 1.68 15.36
N GLN A 533 0.14 2.34 14.26
CA GLN A 533 -0.75 3.50 14.27
C GLN A 533 -2.17 3.09 13.83
N PRO A 534 -3.15 2.94 14.75
CA PRO A 534 -4.45 2.35 14.41
C PRO A 534 -5.30 3.21 13.46
N ALA A 535 -4.98 4.50 13.30
CA ALA A 535 -5.68 5.42 12.40
C ALA A 535 -5.19 5.33 10.94
N THR A 536 -4.02 4.74 10.70
CA THR A 536 -3.40 4.57 9.37
C THR A 536 -3.12 3.10 9.03
N GLU A 537 -3.24 2.20 10.01
CA GLU A 537 -2.83 0.79 9.99
C GLU A 537 -1.33 0.56 9.71
N GLN A 538 -0.52 1.62 9.77
CA GLN A 538 0.91 1.55 9.47
C GLN A 538 1.73 1.01 10.65
N ILE A 539 2.83 0.33 10.31
CA ILE A 539 3.84 -0.15 11.25
C ILE A 539 5.16 0.55 10.94
N THR A 540 5.66 1.31 11.90
CA THR A 540 6.98 1.96 11.84
C THR A 540 7.95 1.17 12.72
N LEU A 541 9.13 0.83 12.20
CA LEU A 541 10.19 0.17 12.98
C LEU A 541 11.33 1.17 13.26
N LEU A 542 11.31 1.75 14.46
CA LEU A 542 12.36 2.66 14.92
C LEU A 542 13.57 1.87 15.41
N ASN A 543 14.78 2.35 15.10
CA ASN A 543 16.00 1.75 15.66
C ASN A 543 16.09 2.07 17.17
N ILE A 544 16.62 1.12 17.95
CA ILE A 544 16.87 1.32 19.37
C ILE A 544 18.36 1.60 19.58
N SER A 545 18.69 2.85 19.97
CA SER A 545 20.07 3.36 19.99
C SER A 545 21.02 2.66 21.00
N LYS A 546 20.47 1.98 22.01
CA LYS A 546 21.23 1.11 22.91
C LYS A 546 20.46 -0.17 23.18
N MET A 547 21.13 -1.31 22.96
CA MET A 547 20.55 -2.63 23.17
C MET A 547 20.12 -2.85 24.64
N PRO A 548 18.94 -3.43 24.90
CA PRO A 548 18.53 -3.87 26.23
C PRO A 548 19.45 -4.95 26.82
N GLU A 549 20.10 -4.66 27.94
CA GLU A 549 21.02 -5.55 28.70
C GLU A 549 20.26 -6.67 29.46
N VAL A 550 19.26 -7.29 28.85
CA VAL A 550 18.26 -8.14 29.56
C VAL A 550 18.07 -9.53 28.97
N ILE A 551 18.38 -9.72 27.68
CA ILE A 551 18.19 -11.01 27.01
C ILE A 551 19.54 -11.49 26.44
N GLU A 552 20.01 -12.58 27.03
CA GLU A 552 21.15 -13.41 26.65
C GLU A 552 20.56 -14.80 26.39
N ASP A 553 20.97 -15.47 25.31
CA ASP A 553 20.34 -16.67 24.72
C ASP A 553 18.90 -16.49 24.18
N PHE A 554 18.65 -17.06 23.00
CA PHE A 554 17.34 -17.07 22.32
C PHE A 554 16.37 -18.15 22.85
N PHE A 555 16.89 -19.30 23.28
CA PHE A 555 16.10 -20.52 23.51
C PHE A 555 15.52 -20.64 24.93
N GLU A 556 15.92 -19.78 25.86
CA GLU A 556 15.69 -19.97 27.30
C GLU A 556 14.71 -18.98 27.95
N PHE A 557 14.21 -17.99 27.22
CA PHE A 557 13.30 -16.97 27.77
C PHE A 557 11.83 -17.24 27.40
N ASP A 558 10.95 -17.38 28.39
CA ASP A 558 9.50 -17.50 28.19
C ASP A 558 8.75 -16.25 28.70
N LYS A 559 7.71 -15.84 27.96
CA LYS A 559 6.85 -14.70 28.27
C LYS A 559 5.80 -15.12 29.30
N ALA A 560 6.22 -15.19 30.55
CA ALA A 560 5.38 -15.59 31.67
C ALA A 560 4.15 -14.69 31.88
N GLY A 561 4.25 -13.36 31.69
CA GLY A 561 3.07 -12.47 31.75
C GLY A 561 3.37 -10.97 31.70
N GLU A 562 2.35 -10.16 31.96
CA GLU A 562 2.39 -8.69 31.91
C GLU A 562 1.74 -8.06 33.15
N ASP A 563 2.33 -6.98 33.68
CA ASP A 563 1.80 -6.15 34.76
C ASP A 563 1.81 -4.67 34.36
N GLY A 564 0.78 -4.26 33.62
CA GLY A 564 0.49 -2.88 33.22
C GLY A 564 1.50 -2.24 32.25
N ARG A 565 2.71 -1.96 32.71
CA ARG A 565 3.87 -1.49 31.92
C ARG A 565 5.11 -2.37 32.05
N ASN A 566 5.06 -3.36 32.94
CA ASN A 566 6.14 -4.31 33.15
C ASN A 566 5.85 -5.59 32.37
N VAL A 567 6.86 -6.19 31.76
CA VAL A 567 6.78 -7.58 31.29
C VAL A 567 7.52 -8.48 32.27
N VAL A 568 6.94 -9.64 32.55
CA VAL A 568 7.54 -10.70 33.37
C VAL A 568 8.08 -11.74 32.41
N ILE A 569 9.41 -11.84 32.32
CA ILE A 569 10.11 -12.91 31.60
C ILE A 569 10.67 -13.88 32.62
N THR A 570 10.48 -15.17 32.38
CA THR A 570 11.15 -16.25 33.13
C THR A 570 12.26 -16.85 32.28
N TYR A 571 13.44 -16.94 32.87
CA TYR A 571 14.64 -17.52 32.26
C TYR A 571 15.14 -18.68 33.13
N ARG A 572 15.36 -19.84 32.51
CA ARG A 572 16.14 -20.97 33.05
C ARG A 572 17.57 -20.84 32.53
N ASN A 573 18.58 -21.32 33.27
CA ASN A 573 19.99 -21.20 32.85
C ASN A 573 20.60 -22.58 32.55
N PRO A 574 21.38 -22.76 31.46
CA PRO A 574 21.69 -24.08 30.92
C PRO A 574 22.91 -24.70 31.60
N ASP A 575 23.84 -23.86 32.06
CA ASP A 575 25.02 -24.24 32.86
C ASP A 575 24.65 -24.65 34.29
N THR A 576 23.41 -24.39 34.72
CA THR A 576 22.91 -24.83 36.03
C THR A 576 22.04 -26.07 35.93
N THR A 577 22.00 -26.84 37.02
CA THR A 577 20.93 -27.83 37.25
C THR A 577 19.55 -27.17 37.08
N PHE A 578 18.59 -27.89 36.48
CA PHE A 578 17.17 -27.53 36.21
C PHE A 578 16.38 -26.81 37.33
N ASN A 579 16.93 -26.70 38.54
CA ASN A 579 16.34 -26.03 39.70
C ASN A 579 16.79 -24.56 39.84
N SER A 580 16.93 -23.83 38.72
CA SER A 580 17.17 -22.38 38.72
C SER A 580 16.06 -21.63 37.98
N LEU A 581 15.68 -20.47 38.50
CA LEU A 581 14.70 -19.58 37.90
C LEU A 581 15.16 -18.15 38.08
N ILE A 582 15.23 -17.40 36.98
CA ILE A 582 15.43 -15.96 37.00
C ILE A 582 14.13 -15.30 36.56
N ILE A 583 13.59 -14.44 37.41
CA ILE A 583 12.48 -13.55 37.07
C ILE A 583 13.08 -12.21 36.68
N TYR A 584 12.78 -11.77 35.46
CA TYR A 584 13.07 -10.44 34.97
C TYR A 584 11.78 -9.63 34.91
N THR A 585 11.71 -8.55 35.68
CA THR A 585 10.64 -7.55 35.57
C THR A 585 11.14 -6.37 34.76
N ILE A 586 10.64 -6.23 33.54
CA ILE A 586 11.15 -5.29 32.53
C ILE A 586 10.27 -4.04 32.50
N GLY A 587 10.66 -3.01 33.25
CA GLY A 587 9.99 -1.70 33.25
C GLY A 587 10.58 -0.78 32.19
N VAL A 588 9.87 -0.59 31.07
CA VAL A 588 10.37 0.18 29.92
C VAL A 588 9.92 1.64 29.93
N ASN A 589 10.85 2.55 29.62
CA ASN A 589 10.59 3.97 29.38
C ASN A 589 11.20 4.38 28.04
N ILE A 590 10.34 4.55 27.02
CA ILE A 590 10.71 4.93 25.66
C ILE A 590 10.82 6.45 25.57
N ARG A 591 11.93 6.94 25.01
CA ARG A 591 12.11 8.34 24.62
C ARG A 591 12.45 8.45 23.14
N PHE A 592 11.54 9.05 22.41
CA PHE A 592 11.67 9.47 21.02
C PHE A 592 12.67 10.65 20.92
N HIS A 593 13.72 10.53 20.11
CA HIS A 593 14.77 11.55 19.89
C HIS A 593 14.91 11.89 18.41
N THR A 594 15.28 13.13 18.09
CA THR A 594 15.57 13.59 16.72
C THR A 594 17.07 13.83 16.54
N GLU A 595 17.56 13.85 15.29
CA GLU A 595 19.00 13.95 14.97
C GLU A 595 19.72 15.19 15.58
N GLN A 596 18.98 16.23 16.00
CA GLN A 596 19.56 17.40 16.67
C GLN A 596 20.17 17.10 18.05
N ASP A 597 19.74 16.05 18.75
CA ASP A 597 20.31 15.66 20.04
C ASP A 597 21.68 14.95 19.90
N ASP A 598 21.87 14.16 18.83
CA ASP A 598 23.08 13.35 18.61
C ASP A 598 24.31 14.18 18.17
N ILE A 599 24.11 15.42 17.70
CA ILE A 599 25.17 16.37 17.29
C ILE A 599 26.21 16.63 18.40
N ARG A 600 25.90 16.29 19.66
CA ARG A 600 26.83 16.41 20.79
C ARG A 600 27.90 15.32 20.89
N MET A 601 27.80 14.16 20.21
CA MET A 601 28.75 13.03 20.42
C MET A 601 29.17 12.23 19.16
N GLY A 602 29.86 12.90 18.22
CA GLY A 602 31.11 12.38 17.64
C GLY A 602 31.13 11.23 16.59
N SER A 603 31.08 11.63 15.31
CA SER A 603 31.92 11.16 14.17
C SER A 603 31.95 9.68 13.69
N ASN A 604 31.55 9.49 12.41
CA ASN A 604 31.99 8.47 11.42
C ASN A 604 31.51 6.99 11.63
N GLU A 605 31.19 6.13 10.65
CA GLU A 605 31.00 6.12 9.16
C GLU A 605 30.45 4.69 8.73
N THR A 606 29.80 4.34 7.59
CA THR A 606 28.94 4.97 6.55
C THR A 606 28.32 3.88 5.60
N PHE A 607 27.12 4.11 5.00
CA PHE A 607 26.48 3.43 3.81
C PHE A 607 26.12 1.90 3.88
N ALA A 608 25.16 1.29 3.14
CA ALA A 608 24.01 1.65 2.23
C ALA A 608 23.23 0.33 1.80
N VAL A 609 22.08 0.21 1.07
CA VAL A 609 20.83 0.95 0.70
C VAL A 609 19.85 -0.01 -0.06
N GLY A 610 18.50 0.13 0.06
CA GLY A 610 17.46 -0.32 -0.94
C GLY A 610 16.59 -1.57 -0.61
N GLY A 611 15.36 -1.77 -1.17
CA GLY A 611 14.47 -0.81 -1.89
C GLY A 611 13.23 -1.28 -2.71
N THR A 612 12.03 -1.45 -2.10
CA THR A 612 10.67 -1.07 -2.63
C THR A 612 10.03 -1.84 -3.87
N PRO A 613 8.83 -1.50 -4.48
CA PRO A 613 7.60 -2.33 -4.33
C PRO A 613 6.63 -2.42 -5.59
N SER A 614 5.30 -2.58 -5.38
CA SER A 614 4.13 -2.23 -6.27
C SER A 614 3.64 -3.26 -7.33
N LYS A 615 2.47 -3.14 -7.99
CA LYS A 615 1.47 -2.04 -8.19
C LYS A 615 0.04 -2.60 -7.91
N THR A 616 -1.14 -2.28 -8.46
CA THR A 616 -1.67 -1.62 -9.67
C THR A 616 -3.13 -1.20 -9.42
N LYS A 617 -3.64 -0.06 -9.95
CA LYS A 617 -4.93 0.05 -10.72
C LYS A 617 -5.40 1.49 -11.04
N GLU A 618 -5.23 1.89 -12.31
CA GLU A 618 -6.18 2.61 -13.20
C GLU A 618 -6.69 4.03 -12.79
N PRO A 619 -7.26 4.86 -13.70
CA PRO A 619 -6.41 5.90 -14.30
C PRO A 619 -7.08 7.29 -14.40
N MET A 620 -7.66 7.80 -13.30
CA MET A 620 -8.21 9.18 -13.22
C MET A 620 -7.66 10.02 -12.07
N ASP A 621 -6.68 9.49 -11.34
CA ASP A 621 -6.22 10.02 -10.04
C ASP A 621 -5.34 11.29 -10.11
N PHE A 622 -5.04 11.81 -11.30
CA PHE A 622 -4.21 13.01 -11.47
C PHE A 622 -4.80 14.26 -10.77
N LEU A 623 -6.13 14.30 -10.63
CA LEU A 623 -6.91 15.44 -10.15
C LEU A 623 -7.21 15.43 -8.64
N LEU A 624 -7.40 14.27 -7.99
CA LEU A 624 -7.91 14.21 -6.61
C LEU A 624 -7.37 13.07 -5.72
N LYS A 625 -6.34 12.29 -6.11
CA LYS A 625 -5.72 11.36 -5.13
C LYS A 625 -5.06 12.13 -3.99
N LYS A 626 -5.05 11.52 -2.80
CA LYS A 626 -4.71 12.14 -1.51
C LYS A 626 -3.44 13.00 -1.57
N VAL A 627 -3.48 14.12 -0.87
CA VAL A 627 -2.37 15.08 -0.71
C VAL A 627 -1.28 14.58 0.25
N ASP A 628 -1.28 13.28 0.57
CA ASP A 628 -0.38 12.61 1.51
C ASP A 628 0.56 11.59 0.86
N GLU A 629 0.42 11.29 -0.44
CA GLU A 629 1.54 10.68 -1.19
C GLU A 629 2.67 11.72 -1.30
N GLY A 630 3.71 11.49 -0.49
CA GLY A 630 4.84 12.41 -0.33
C GLY A 630 5.79 12.37 -1.52
N VAL A 631 6.02 13.52 -2.13
CA VAL A 631 7.12 13.69 -3.09
C VAL A 631 8.43 13.60 -2.28
N SER A 632 9.14 12.47 -2.37
CA SER A 632 10.34 12.21 -1.57
C SER A 632 11.51 13.09 -2.04
N THR A 633 11.75 14.18 -1.32
CA THR A 633 12.76 15.19 -1.63
C THR A 633 14.16 14.59 -1.81
N GLU A 634 14.54 13.65 -0.95
CA GLU A 634 15.81 12.91 -1.00
C GLU A 634 16.04 12.24 -2.36
N LYS A 635 14.99 11.66 -2.96
CA LYS A 635 15.02 11.02 -4.28
C LYS A 635 14.94 12.04 -5.41
N MET A 636 14.15 13.10 -5.23
CA MET A 636 13.77 14.03 -6.29
C MET A 636 14.79 15.15 -6.53
N ILE A 637 15.54 15.60 -5.51
CA ILE A 637 16.57 16.64 -5.70
C ILE A 637 17.72 16.16 -6.62
N PRO A 638 18.29 14.95 -6.46
CA PRO A 638 19.31 14.42 -7.38
C PRO A 638 18.82 14.36 -8.84
N VAL A 639 17.57 13.92 -9.05
CA VAL A 639 16.90 13.89 -10.35
C VAL A 639 16.85 15.28 -10.97
N ILE A 640 16.32 16.27 -10.24
CA ILE A 640 16.12 17.63 -10.77
C ILE A 640 17.46 18.35 -11.00
N ASN A 641 18.45 18.18 -10.11
CA ASN A 641 19.81 18.69 -10.33
C ASN A 641 20.41 18.17 -11.65
N SER A 642 20.22 16.88 -11.94
CA SER A 642 20.77 16.23 -13.13
C SER A 642 20.05 16.69 -14.40
N LEU A 643 18.73 16.89 -14.33
CA LEU A 643 17.94 17.48 -15.42
C LEU A 643 18.39 18.93 -15.72
N ILE A 644 18.63 19.76 -14.70
CA ILE A 644 19.15 21.13 -14.88
C ILE A 644 20.48 21.13 -15.63
N GLN A 645 21.41 20.22 -15.29
CA GLN A 645 22.70 20.12 -15.99
C GLN A 645 22.56 19.71 -17.46
N ILE A 646 21.59 18.85 -17.79
CA ILE A 646 21.33 18.39 -19.16
C ILE A 646 20.76 19.54 -20.01
N PHE A 647 19.74 20.24 -19.51
CA PHE A 647 19.11 21.35 -20.26
C PHE A 647 19.96 22.63 -20.30
N ALA A 648 20.99 22.74 -19.45
CA ALA A 648 22.00 23.81 -19.53
C ALA A 648 23.16 23.51 -20.51
N SER A 649 23.20 22.33 -21.12
CA SER A 649 24.24 21.94 -22.08
C SER A 649 23.91 22.41 -23.51
N SER A 650 24.93 22.51 -24.38
CA SER A 650 24.76 22.98 -25.76
C SER A 650 24.07 21.97 -26.69
N GLU A 651 23.97 20.70 -26.29
CA GLU A 651 23.18 19.68 -26.96
C GLU A 651 22.51 18.81 -25.90
N THR A 652 21.18 18.92 -25.77
CA THR A 652 20.38 18.20 -24.79
C THR A 652 20.51 16.68 -24.95
N ASP A 653 21.02 16.03 -23.91
CA ASP A 653 20.96 14.57 -23.72
C ASP A 653 19.54 14.13 -23.32
N TRP A 654 18.70 14.01 -24.34
CA TRP A 654 17.30 13.62 -24.20
C TRP A 654 17.11 12.20 -23.63
N GLU A 655 18.04 11.28 -23.89
CA GLU A 655 17.98 9.91 -23.33
C GLU A 655 18.12 9.96 -21.80
N LYS A 656 19.16 10.64 -21.32
CA LYS A 656 19.39 10.81 -19.89
C LYS A 656 18.31 11.66 -19.22
N ALA A 657 17.73 12.64 -19.92
CA ALA A 657 16.57 13.37 -19.42
C ALA A 657 15.34 12.44 -19.23
N GLY A 658 15.07 11.55 -20.19
CA GLY A 658 13.99 10.57 -20.08
C GLY A 658 14.16 9.62 -18.89
N LEU A 659 15.39 9.17 -18.64
CA LEU A 659 15.71 8.33 -17.49
C LEU A 659 15.44 9.05 -16.16
N LEU A 660 15.90 10.29 -16.03
CA LEU A 660 15.71 11.08 -14.81
C LEU A 660 14.24 11.44 -14.57
N TYR A 661 13.46 11.76 -15.62
CA TYR A 661 12.01 11.93 -15.48
C TYR A 661 11.31 10.63 -15.07
N LEU A 662 11.75 9.45 -15.56
CA LEU A 662 11.23 8.15 -15.16
C LEU A 662 11.55 7.82 -13.69
N GLU A 663 12.80 7.99 -13.26
CA GLU A 663 13.22 7.87 -11.86
C GLU A 663 12.43 8.82 -10.94
N GLY A 664 12.08 10.00 -11.46
CA GLY A 664 11.25 10.99 -10.79
C GLY A 664 9.73 10.74 -10.81
N GLY A 665 9.26 9.67 -11.46
CA GLY A 665 7.83 9.36 -11.58
C GLY A 665 7.04 10.26 -12.54
N PHE A 666 7.73 11.07 -13.36
CA PHE A 666 7.14 11.98 -14.35
C PHE A 666 6.98 11.28 -15.70
N TYR A 667 6.09 10.28 -15.75
CA TYR A 667 5.96 9.39 -16.90
C TYR A 667 5.64 10.10 -18.24
N PRO A 668 4.77 11.15 -18.30
CA PRO A 668 4.54 11.89 -19.54
C PRO A 668 5.78 12.65 -20.02
N GLU A 669 6.50 13.31 -19.12
CA GLU A 669 7.74 14.03 -19.40
C GLU A 669 8.88 13.07 -19.80
N ALA A 670 8.94 11.88 -19.20
CA ALA A 670 9.87 10.81 -19.56
C ALA A 670 9.59 10.28 -20.97
N VAL A 671 8.31 10.04 -21.29
CA VAL A 671 7.87 9.68 -22.65
C VAL A 671 8.25 10.75 -23.67
N PHE A 672 8.05 12.03 -23.36
CA PHE A 672 8.45 13.11 -24.27
C PHE A 672 9.97 13.06 -24.52
N ALA A 673 10.78 13.07 -23.46
CA ALA A 673 12.23 13.12 -23.59
C ALA A 673 12.79 11.87 -24.31
N TYR A 674 12.28 10.68 -24.02
CA TYR A 674 12.69 9.48 -24.77
C TYR A 674 12.21 9.47 -26.23
N ARG A 675 11.09 10.13 -26.59
CA ARG A 675 10.69 10.32 -28.00
C ARG A 675 11.67 11.23 -28.75
N GLU A 676 12.04 12.39 -28.18
CA GLU A 676 13.05 13.29 -28.77
C GLU A 676 14.41 12.59 -28.97
N ALA A 677 14.81 11.74 -28.01
CA ALA A 677 16.00 10.92 -28.13
C ALA A 677 15.87 9.88 -29.26
N LEU A 678 14.70 9.27 -29.40
CA LEU A 678 14.41 8.26 -30.42
C LEU A 678 14.36 8.86 -31.83
N GLU A 679 13.97 10.13 -32.01
CA GLU A 679 14.08 10.80 -33.31
C GLU A 679 15.52 10.92 -33.81
N LYS A 680 16.48 11.14 -32.90
CA LYS A 680 17.92 11.13 -33.22
C LYS A 680 18.49 9.72 -33.41
N SER A 681 17.84 8.68 -32.90
CA SER A 681 18.33 7.29 -32.98
C SER A 681 17.17 6.28 -33.01
N PRO A 682 16.47 6.13 -34.16
CA PRO A 682 15.19 5.41 -34.25
C PRO A 682 15.21 3.93 -33.87
N ASP A 683 16.38 3.30 -33.92
CA ASP A 683 16.59 1.88 -33.66
C ASP A 683 17.34 1.61 -32.35
N ASN A 684 17.48 2.62 -31.47
CA ASN A 684 18.14 2.48 -30.18
C ASN A 684 17.30 1.57 -29.25
N ALA A 685 17.78 0.33 -29.07
CA ALA A 685 17.18 -0.70 -28.22
C ALA A 685 16.87 -0.23 -26.80
N ARG A 686 17.70 0.65 -26.20
CA ARG A 686 17.54 1.14 -24.83
C ARG A 686 16.42 2.16 -24.71
N LEU A 687 16.30 3.08 -25.68
CA LEU A 687 15.19 4.04 -25.77
C LEU A 687 13.85 3.35 -26.04
N LEU A 688 13.86 2.39 -26.96
CA LEU A 688 12.71 1.55 -27.26
C LEU A 688 12.28 0.74 -26.02
N TYR A 689 13.24 0.14 -25.29
CA TYR A 689 12.95 -0.55 -24.04
C TYR A 689 12.40 0.38 -22.95
N ALA A 690 12.96 1.59 -22.80
CA ALA A 690 12.54 2.52 -21.76
C ALA A 690 11.14 3.09 -22.02
N LEU A 691 10.85 3.49 -23.26
CA LEU A 691 9.48 3.81 -23.69
C LEU A 691 8.56 2.62 -23.48
N SER A 692 8.99 1.42 -23.88
CA SER A 692 8.23 0.19 -23.68
C SER A 692 7.80 0.02 -22.21
N TYR A 693 8.78 0.03 -21.32
CA TYR A 693 8.57 -0.16 -19.89
C TYR A 693 7.71 0.93 -19.25
N ILE A 694 7.86 2.21 -19.64
CA ILE A 694 7.01 3.30 -19.13
C ILE A 694 5.54 3.06 -19.47
N TYR A 695 5.30 2.81 -20.75
CA TYR A 695 3.96 2.65 -21.27
C TYR A 695 3.28 1.44 -20.63
N TYR A 696 3.98 0.29 -20.54
CA TYR A 696 3.49 -0.90 -19.85
C TYR A 696 3.20 -0.66 -18.37
N ARG A 697 4.23 -0.25 -17.61
CA ARG A 697 4.19 -0.33 -16.14
C ARG A 697 3.49 0.86 -15.47
N TYR A 698 3.48 2.03 -16.10
CA TYR A 698 3.09 3.28 -15.44
C TYR A 698 1.93 4.01 -16.11
N LEU A 699 1.92 4.11 -17.43
CA LEU A 699 0.76 4.61 -18.19
C LEU A 699 -0.31 3.52 -18.43
N GLU A 700 -0.01 2.28 -18.03
CA GLU A 700 -0.87 1.08 -18.14
C GLU A 700 -1.31 0.78 -19.58
N ASP A 701 -0.58 1.34 -20.54
CA ASP A 701 -0.74 1.32 -21.99
C ASP A 701 0.29 0.34 -22.58
N GLU A 702 -0.12 -0.90 -22.67
CA GLU A 702 0.80 -1.97 -23.03
C GLU A 702 1.02 -2.05 -24.55
N ALA A 703 0.25 -1.33 -25.38
CA ALA A 703 0.39 -1.43 -26.84
C ALA A 703 1.39 -0.42 -27.40
N LEU A 704 1.45 0.80 -26.83
CA LEU A 704 2.63 1.64 -27.05
C LEU A 704 3.85 0.91 -26.48
N ALA A 705 3.68 0.19 -25.37
CA ALA A 705 4.77 -0.59 -24.81
C ALA A 705 5.33 -1.60 -25.81
N ARG A 706 4.45 -2.33 -26.49
CA ARG A 706 4.88 -3.40 -27.39
C ARG A 706 5.27 -2.91 -28.78
N SER A 707 4.62 -1.88 -29.33
CA SER A 707 5.08 -1.26 -30.59
C SER A 707 6.52 -0.71 -30.49
N PHE A 708 7.00 -0.40 -29.28
CA PHE A 708 8.41 -0.16 -29.02
C PHE A 708 9.24 -1.44 -28.78
N ILE A 709 8.82 -2.41 -27.95
CA ILE A 709 9.63 -3.63 -27.71
C ILE A 709 9.82 -4.51 -28.96
N GLU A 710 8.89 -4.48 -29.90
CA GLU A 710 8.95 -5.25 -31.16
C GLU A 710 10.09 -4.82 -32.07
N ARG A 711 10.40 -3.50 -32.06
CA ARG A 711 11.47 -2.88 -32.83
C ARG A 711 12.86 -3.25 -32.32
N ILE A 712 12.95 -3.95 -31.19
CA ILE A 712 14.19 -4.36 -30.56
C ILE A 712 14.54 -5.80 -30.95
N ASP A 713 15.71 -5.99 -31.54
CA ASP A 713 16.40 -7.28 -31.47
C ASP A 713 17.10 -7.38 -30.09
N PRO A 714 16.71 -8.29 -29.19
CA PRO A 714 17.33 -8.39 -27.88
C PRO A 714 18.82 -8.72 -27.97
N ASP A 715 19.26 -9.46 -28.99
CA ASP A 715 20.67 -9.84 -29.14
C ASP A 715 21.53 -8.68 -29.70
N SER A 716 20.90 -7.59 -30.17
CA SER A 716 21.57 -6.32 -30.49
C SER A 716 21.90 -5.46 -29.27
N ALA A 717 21.26 -5.71 -28.11
CA ALA A 717 21.59 -5.00 -26.87
C ALA A 717 22.90 -5.55 -26.28
N GLU A 718 23.99 -4.77 -26.33
CA GLU A 718 25.32 -5.19 -25.87
C GLU A 718 25.35 -5.54 -24.37
N GLU A 719 24.64 -4.75 -23.54
CA GLU A 719 24.52 -4.95 -22.09
C GLU A 719 23.71 -6.23 -21.76
N PRO A 720 24.29 -7.26 -21.09
CA PRO A 720 23.56 -8.50 -20.80
C PRO A 720 22.32 -8.31 -19.92
N HIS A 721 22.37 -7.40 -18.95
CA HIS A 721 21.22 -7.11 -18.09
C HIS A 721 20.09 -6.40 -18.85
N LEU A 722 20.42 -5.44 -19.73
CA LEU A 722 19.42 -4.83 -20.60
C LEU A 722 18.87 -5.85 -21.59
N ARG A 723 19.68 -6.77 -22.12
CA ARG A 723 19.23 -7.88 -22.97
C ARG A 723 18.26 -8.80 -22.25
N ASP A 724 18.56 -9.21 -21.03
CA ASP A 724 17.67 -10.07 -20.24
C ASP A 724 16.45 -9.31 -19.69
N HIS A 725 16.53 -8.00 -19.49
CA HIS A 725 15.37 -7.13 -19.21
C HIS A 725 14.48 -6.94 -20.46
N ILE A 726 15.08 -6.73 -21.63
CA ILE A 726 14.37 -6.72 -22.92
C ILE A 726 13.71 -8.07 -23.12
N ARG A 727 14.41 -9.20 -22.93
CA ARG A 727 13.81 -10.54 -23.01
C ARG A 727 12.71 -10.73 -21.98
N THR A 728 12.92 -10.40 -20.71
CA THR A 728 11.90 -10.55 -19.67
C THR A 728 10.66 -9.71 -19.95
N LEU A 729 10.81 -8.43 -20.35
CA LEU A 729 9.69 -7.56 -20.69
C LEU A 729 9.07 -7.95 -22.04
N ARG A 730 9.86 -8.40 -23.01
CA ARG A 730 9.38 -8.89 -24.31
C ARG A 730 8.62 -10.20 -24.14
N ASP A 731 9.05 -11.11 -23.28
CA ASP A 731 8.35 -12.33 -22.92
C ASP A 731 7.10 -11.99 -22.11
N LEU A 732 7.17 -11.10 -21.11
CA LEU A 732 5.99 -10.57 -20.41
C LEU A 732 4.98 -9.92 -21.37
N LEU A 733 5.45 -9.33 -22.48
CA LEU A 733 4.67 -8.71 -23.55
C LEU A 733 4.51 -9.59 -24.82
N LEU A 734 4.87 -10.90 -24.84
CA LEU A 734 4.79 -11.83 -26.00
C LEU A 734 4.56 -13.32 -25.66
N SER A 735 4.66 -13.74 -24.39
CA SER A 735 4.82 -15.17 -24.04
C SER A 735 3.52 -15.95 -24.06
N GLU A 736 2.37 -15.29 -23.93
CA GLU A 736 1.10 -15.91 -24.28
C GLU A 736 0.91 -16.11 -25.80
N LYS A 737 1.09 -17.37 -26.23
CA LYS A 737 0.44 -17.93 -27.42
C LYS A 737 -0.52 -19.05 -27.06
#